data_AF-A0A9K3PMW9-F1
#
_entry.id   AF-A0A9K3PMW9-F1
#
_cell.length_a   1.000
_cell.length_b   1.000
_cell.length_c   1.000
_cell.angle_alpha   90.00
_cell.angle_beta   90.00
_cell.angle_gamma   90.00
#
_symmetry.space_group_name_H-M   'P 1'
#
loop_
_entity.id
_entity.type
_entity.pdbx_description
1 polymer ?
#
loop_
_entity_poly.entity_id
_entity_poly.type
_entity_poly.pdbx_seq_one_letter_code
_entity_poly.pdbx_strand_id
1 'polypeptide(L)'
;MTEHEQLASSSSSIALLSQFSSWQDKLTWLNGYDLWNLHPIPGLTPANETSSIRLSDGPHGPVRGNDQLLRTMGRALALESEYYDVQVLLGPGVNLKRHPTGGRNHEYFSEDPYLTGRLACAYIEGVQESGKVAACIKHFCLNNQESHRMVVNVLCDDRTMRELYLPAFEMTIKGKSSRQQPKTIMASYNRVMGKYACENSRLLTDILRDEWKFDGVVVSDWAAVSDRVEAIRAGMDLEMPGSKGAYDPEVLQAVQDGRLSPSHIDECAGRINRLIQEFQPKNNDHKEQASHVDTSKAQDMFERHDQLAREIAHECIVLLQNNDNLLPLDKSKTRNISVICLYDALSDLYKGDHEEYSIFYAPGYDADEDDDEIHQRLVDEAVEVAAKGDVVLVCVGLPEIMESEGFDRPHIHMPEEHAILDGFLLGQAGGGAMLDVLFGIASPSGRLPEAIPISIDDIPATRYFPGTRDLVQYREGLDVGYRYFDTNDIPVRFPFGHGLAYTSFAYENLQVAIHVDEDYFQKLEIEPGQSRAVEFELDIRSFAFFDTGSNEWTVESSSQFEIQVGSSSRDIRLSDTIRFKTGKKATTEARQSYPPKATQNGAPLSSIVGDDVFADRFGMLRYNVLQMIEEDNLTQSIQSCKPIHRNTLLKDAATVSLIARVMMKVIIHVASREVQDGPTRKRELKMITANVENLPLRNIVLFSQGKISFQFLDSLILLMNGNYSKGFRTILFSQKRQTDIQEDDPNY
;
A
#
# COMPACT_ATOMS: atom_id res chain seq x y z
N MET A 1 20.29 22.25 1.66
CA MET A 1 20.25 23.34 2.64
C MET A 1 21.66 23.68 3.04
N THR A 2 21.99 24.96 3.14
CA THR A 2 23.27 25.41 3.70
C THR A 2 23.25 25.27 5.23
N GLU A 3 24.42 25.12 5.89
CA GLU A 3 24.53 25.05 7.37
C GLU A 3 23.79 26.21 8.08
N HIS A 4 23.74 27.38 7.43
CA HIS A 4 23.03 28.55 7.94
C HIS A 4 21.50 28.40 7.96
N GLU A 5 20.91 27.68 7.01
CA GLU A 5 19.46 27.39 6.97
C GLU A 5 19.08 26.30 7.98
N GLN A 6 19.95 25.31 8.21
CA GLN A 6 19.75 24.31 9.26
C GLN A 6 19.79 24.96 10.65
N LEU A 7 20.77 25.83 10.91
CA LEU A 7 20.87 26.58 12.17
C LEU A 7 19.66 27.51 12.39
N ALA A 8 19.19 28.21 11.36
CA ALA A 8 18.00 29.05 11.45
C ALA A 8 16.73 28.24 11.77
N SER A 9 16.50 27.11 11.08
CA SER A 9 15.36 26.22 11.34
C SER A 9 15.40 25.55 12.73
N SER A 10 16.61 25.24 13.22
CA SER A 10 16.81 24.70 14.58
C SER A 10 16.49 25.73 15.66
N SER A 11 16.82 27.01 15.41
CA SER A 11 16.53 28.09 16.36
C SER A 11 15.05 28.46 16.43
N SER A 12 14.32 28.41 15.30
CA SER A 12 12.87 28.67 15.25
C SER A 12 12.04 27.51 15.81
N SER A 13 12.47 26.26 15.63
CA SER A 13 11.80 25.08 16.20
C SER A 13 11.96 24.99 17.72
N ILE A 14 13.15 25.29 18.25
CA ILE A 14 13.40 25.36 19.71
C ILE A 14 12.59 26.48 20.37
N ALA A 15 12.46 27.64 19.71
CA ALA A 15 11.69 28.79 20.22
C ALA A 15 10.16 28.58 20.23
N LEU A 16 9.65 27.56 19.56
CA LEU A 16 8.22 27.24 19.48
C LEU A 16 7.82 26.14 20.46
N LEU A 17 8.63 25.09 20.59
CA LEU A 17 8.46 24.09 21.64
C LEU A 17 8.62 24.67 23.05
N SER A 18 9.28 25.84 23.18
CA SER A 18 9.38 26.59 24.44
C SER A 18 8.16 27.45 24.79
N GLN A 19 7.17 27.58 23.89
CA GLN A 19 5.83 28.12 24.21
C GLN A 19 5.00 27.08 25.00
N PHE A 20 5.40 25.82 24.87
CA PHE A 20 5.29 24.68 25.80
C PHE A 20 5.40 25.05 27.27
N SER A 21 4.31 25.27 28.00
CA SER A 21 4.39 25.37 29.46
C SER A 21 4.82 24.03 30.09
N SER A 22 4.49 22.91 29.42
CA SER A 22 4.80 21.55 29.87
C SER A 22 4.86 20.52 28.73
N TRP A 23 5.36 19.31 29.03
CA TRP A 23 5.29 18.18 28.07
C TRP A 23 3.86 17.65 27.91
N GLN A 24 3.01 17.85 28.93
CA GLN A 24 1.59 17.45 28.90
C GLN A 24 0.83 18.21 27.82
N ASP A 25 1.14 19.50 27.61
CA ASP A 25 0.51 20.30 26.55
C ASP A 25 0.83 19.74 25.16
N LYS A 26 2.03 19.18 25.00
CA LYS A 26 2.50 18.58 23.73
C LYS A 26 1.84 17.24 23.43
N LEU A 27 1.41 16.50 24.45
CA LEU A 27 0.81 15.17 24.29
C LEU A 27 -0.45 15.21 23.41
N THR A 28 -1.27 16.25 23.58
CA THR A 28 -2.49 16.46 22.77
C THR A 28 -2.20 16.45 21.27
N TRP A 29 -1.02 16.90 20.84
CA TRP A 29 -0.66 17.06 19.44
C TRP A 29 0.04 15.87 18.81
N LEU A 30 0.31 14.85 19.62
CA LEU A 30 0.69 13.56 19.08
C LEU A 30 -0.55 12.83 18.55
N ASN A 31 -1.75 13.39 18.69
CA ASN A 31 -3.02 12.85 18.19
C ASN A 31 -3.54 13.70 17.03
N GLY A 32 -4.26 13.07 16.11
CA GLY A 32 -5.14 13.81 15.20
C GLY A 32 -6.19 14.62 15.97
N TYR A 33 -6.59 15.76 15.42
CA TYR A 33 -7.76 16.50 15.91
C TYR A 33 -9.05 15.74 15.59
N ASP A 34 -9.15 15.16 14.40
CA ASP A 34 -10.28 14.33 13.96
C ASP A 34 -9.78 13.20 13.04
N LEU A 35 -10.59 12.80 12.06
CA LEU A 35 -10.23 11.76 11.09
C LEU A 35 -9.10 12.19 10.13
N TRP A 36 -8.95 13.47 9.84
CA TRP A 36 -8.14 13.98 8.72
C TRP A 36 -7.29 15.20 9.06
N ASN A 37 -7.47 15.81 10.22
CA ASN A 37 -6.84 17.08 10.57
C ASN A 37 -5.92 16.96 11.79
N LEU A 38 -4.80 17.69 11.78
CA LEU A 38 -4.00 17.95 12.98
C LEU A 38 -4.57 19.12 13.78
N HIS A 39 -4.26 19.13 15.08
CA HIS A 39 -4.65 20.23 15.96
C HIS A 39 -4.08 21.58 15.51
N PRO A 40 -4.85 22.68 15.64
CA PRO A 40 -4.30 24.02 15.46
C PRO A 40 -3.26 24.31 16.55
N ILE A 41 -2.18 25.01 16.18
CA ILE A 41 -1.15 25.46 17.14
C ILE A 41 -1.34 26.95 17.39
N PRO A 42 -1.60 27.37 18.66
CA PRO A 42 -1.71 28.79 19.02
C PRO A 42 -0.49 29.59 18.56
N GLY A 43 -0.72 30.68 17.82
CA GLY A 43 0.34 31.56 17.32
C GLY A 43 0.99 31.14 15.99
N LEU A 44 0.74 29.91 15.52
CA LEU A 44 1.14 29.44 14.18
C LEU A 44 -0.05 29.32 13.24
N THR A 45 -1.12 28.67 13.70
CA THR A 45 -2.35 28.52 12.92
C THR A 45 -3.12 29.86 12.95
N PRO A 46 -3.51 30.41 11.79
CA PRO A 46 -4.32 31.62 11.74
C PRO A 46 -5.60 31.45 12.57
N ALA A 47 -6.04 32.49 13.28
CA ALA A 47 -7.17 32.41 14.22
C ALA A 47 -8.51 32.01 13.57
N ASN A 48 -8.59 32.03 12.23
CA ASN A 48 -9.77 31.68 11.46
C ASN A 48 -9.70 30.25 10.87
N GLU A 49 -8.60 29.51 11.09
CA GLU A 49 -8.40 28.16 10.60
C GLU A 49 -8.69 27.11 11.69
N THR A 50 -9.25 25.99 11.26
CA THR A 50 -9.71 24.92 12.15
C THR A 50 -8.69 23.77 12.29
N SER A 51 -7.62 23.77 11.50
CA SER A 51 -6.59 22.74 11.42
C SER A 51 -5.24 23.31 11.00
N SER A 52 -4.13 22.70 11.43
CA SER A 52 -2.77 23.10 10.99
C SER A 52 -2.28 22.37 9.74
N ILE A 53 -2.67 21.09 9.58
CA ILE A 53 -2.38 20.22 8.44
C ILE A 53 -3.61 19.35 8.19
N ARG A 54 -4.04 19.28 6.93
CA ARG A 54 -5.07 18.34 6.44
C ARG A 54 -4.41 17.18 5.67
N LEU A 55 -4.85 15.97 6.00
CA LEU A 55 -4.49 14.72 5.35
C LEU A 55 -5.62 14.31 4.40
N SER A 56 -5.27 13.77 3.24
CA SER A 56 -6.23 13.09 2.36
C SER A 56 -5.62 11.81 1.81
N ASP A 57 -6.45 10.80 1.60
CA ASP A 57 -6.00 9.66 0.82
C ASP A 57 -5.72 10.08 -0.62
N GLY A 58 -4.63 9.56 -1.18
CA GLY A 58 -4.23 9.83 -2.55
C GLY A 58 -4.73 8.76 -3.50
N PRO A 59 -5.02 9.08 -4.77
CA PRO A 59 -5.44 8.08 -5.73
C PRO A 59 -4.35 7.03 -5.94
N HIS A 60 -4.77 5.78 -6.05
CA HIS A 60 -3.89 4.65 -6.31
C HIS A 60 -3.45 4.68 -7.78
N GLY A 61 -2.16 4.88 -8.02
CA GLY A 61 -1.63 5.09 -9.37
C GLY A 61 -1.34 3.78 -10.11
N PRO A 62 -1.93 3.54 -11.30
CA PRO A 62 -1.67 2.35 -12.09
C PRO A 62 -0.34 2.40 -12.86
N VAL A 63 0.42 3.50 -12.80
CA VAL A 63 1.63 3.72 -13.62
C VAL A 63 2.69 2.66 -13.33
N ARG A 64 2.95 1.82 -14.33
CA ARG A 64 3.87 0.68 -14.25
C ARG A 64 5.06 0.93 -15.17
N GLY A 65 6.17 1.45 -14.60
CA GLY A 65 7.47 1.48 -15.28
C GLY A 65 7.83 2.77 -16.04
N ASN A 66 7.27 3.93 -15.69
CA ASN A 66 7.69 5.24 -16.21
C ASN A 66 7.84 6.28 -15.10
N ASP A 67 9.08 6.48 -14.62
CA ASP A 67 9.43 7.43 -13.56
C ASP A 67 9.03 8.87 -13.92
N GLN A 68 9.24 9.30 -15.17
CA GLN A 68 8.94 10.68 -15.56
C GLN A 68 7.43 10.94 -15.57
N LEU A 69 6.64 9.98 -16.06
CA LEU A 69 5.19 10.08 -16.06
C LEU A 69 4.63 10.04 -14.63
N LEU A 70 5.21 9.19 -13.77
CA LEU A 70 4.81 9.11 -12.37
C LEU A 70 5.19 10.36 -11.57
N ARG A 71 6.32 11.00 -11.89
CA ARG A 71 6.66 12.33 -11.35
C ARG A 71 5.65 13.39 -11.81
N THR A 72 5.25 13.37 -13.08
CA THR A 72 4.21 14.28 -13.60
C THR A 72 2.85 14.03 -12.92
N MET A 73 2.47 12.77 -12.71
CA MET A 73 1.29 12.41 -11.92
C MET A 73 1.37 12.98 -10.51
N GLY A 74 2.50 12.80 -9.80
CA GLY A 74 2.70 13.36 -8.47
C GLY A 74 2.52 14.88 -8.43
N ARG A 75 2.99 15.62 -9.45
CA ARG A 75 2.77 17.07 -9.56
C ARG A 75 1.29 17.42 -9.73
N ALA A 76 0.56 16.69 -10.58
CA ALA A 76 -0.86 16.90 -10.78
C ALA A 76 -1.64 16.69 -9.47
N LEU A 77 -1.31 15.63 -8.73
CA LEU A 77 -1.90 15.36 -7.41
C LEU A 77 -1.57 16.44 -6.38
N ALA A 78 -0.37 17.02 -6.41
CA ALA A 78 -0.03 18.13 -5.55
C ALA A 78 -0.88 19.37 -5.86
N LEU A 79 -1.08 19.69 -7.15
CA LEU A 79 -1.92 20.82 -7.56
C LEU A 79 -3.38 20.64 -7.15
N GLU A 80 -3.94 19.44 -7.28
CA GLU A 80 -5.29 19.13 -6.79
C GLU A 80 -5.37 19.19 -5.27
N SER A 81 -4.36 18.66 -4.57
CA SER A 81 -4.27 18.74 -3.11
C SER A 81 -4.24 20.19 -2.64
N GLU A 82 -3.46 21.06 -3.30
CA GLU A 82 -3.44 22.50 -3.04
C GLU A 82 -4.81 23.15 -3.28
N TYR A 83 -5.51 22.74 -4.35
CA TYR A 83 -6.87 23.24 -4.64
C TYR A 83 -7.87 22.85 -3.55
N TYR A 84 -7.76 21.64 -3.00
CA TYR A 84 -8.62 21.12 -1.92
C TYR A 84 -8.11 21.42 -0.50
N ASP A 85 -7.05 22.24 -0.38
CA ASP A 85 -6.46 22.60 0.92
C ASP A 85 -6.00 21.37 1.72
N VAL A 86 -5.19 20.52 1.08
CA VAL A 86 -4.58 19.29 1.62
C VAL A 86 -3.06 19.45 1.63
N GLN A 87 -2.43 19.25 2.78
CA GLN A 87 -0.98 19.42 2.97
C GLN A 87 -0.21 18.09 3.06
N VAL A 88 -0.88 16.98 3.37
CA VAL A 88 -0.27 15.64 3.38
C VAL A 88 -1.11 14.69 2.54
N LEU A 89 -0.52 14.15 1.48
CA LEU A 89 -1.13 13.15 0.63
C LEU A 89 -0.71 11.76 1.10
N LEU A 90 -1.68 10.89 1.43
CA LEU A 90 -1.43 9.58 2.00
C LEU A 90 -1.04 8.54 0.95
N GLY A 91 0.08 8.77 0.28
CA GLY A 91 0.65 7.85 -0.69
C GLY A 91 2.10 8.18 -1.02
N PRO A 92 2.78 7.27 -1.75
CA PRO A 92 2.21 6.10 -2.40
C PRO A 92 2.22 4.84 -1.51
N GLY A 93 1.38 3.86 -1.87
CA GLY A 93 1.43 2.50 -1.33
C GLY A 93 2.55 1.67 -1.96
N VAL A 94 3.44 1.08 -1.15
CA VAL A 94 4.67 0.39 -1.63
C VAL A 94 4.87 -1.00 -1.02
N ASN A 95 3.85 -1.57 -0.39
CA ASN A 95 3.93 -2.96 0.05
C ASN A 95 4.07 -3.88 -1.18
N LEU A 96 4.93 -4.89 -1.10
CA LEU A 96 5.08 -5.83 -2.23
C LEU A 96 3.85 -6.72 -2.42
N LYS A 97 3.56 -7.05 -3.68
CA LYS A 97 2.56 -8.04 -4.06
C LYS A 97 3.07 -9.46 -3.80
N ARG A 98 3.02 -9.89 -2.53
CA ARG A 98 3.51 -11.21 -2.09
C ARG A 98 2.71 -12.36 -2.70
N HIS A 99 1.39 -12.19 -2.78
CA HIS A 99 0.46 -13.21 -3.24
C HIS A 99 -0.65 -12.51 -4.06
N PRO A 100 -1.04 -13.02 -5.24
CA PRO A 100 -1.92 -12.32 -6.17
C PRO A 100 -3.33 -12.08 -5.63
N THR A 101 -3.75 -12.81 -4.60
CA THR A 101 -5.06 -12.62 -3.97
C THR A 101 -5.11 -11.51 -2.91
N GLY A 102 -3.99 -10.84 -2.63
CA GLY A 102 -3.94 -9.74 -1.67
C GLY A 102 -4.92 -8.61 -2.04
N GLY A 103 -5.81 -8.23 -1.11
CA GLY A 103 -6.92 -7.31 -1.38
C GLY A 103 -6.53 -5.90 -1.84
N ARG A 104 -5.30 -5.46 -1.53
CA ARG A 104 -4.75 -4.16 -1.89
C ARG A 104 -3.66 -4.21 -2.96
N ASN A 105 -3.49 -5.33 -3.65
CA ASN A 105 -2.51 -5.45 -4.73
C ASN A 105 -2.76 -4.43 -5.88
N HIS A 106 -3.99 -3.97 -6.06
CA HIS A 106 -4.32 -2.92 -7.02
C HIS A 106 -3.74 -1.54 -6.65
N GLU A 107 -3.47 -1.30 -5.37
CA GLU A 107 -2.88 -0.04 -4.87
C GLU A 107 -1.35 -0.04 -4.89
N TYR A 108 -0.73 -1.22 -4.90
CA TYR A 108 0.72 -1.37 -4.86
C TYR A 108 1.34 -1.52 -6.26
N PHE A 109 2.60 -1.09 -6.40
CA PHE A 109 3.26 -1.07 -7.71
C PHE A 109 3.59 -2.46 -8.27
N SER A 110 4.30 -3.31 -7.52
CA SER A 110 4.93 -4.51 -8.07
C SER A 110 5.23 -5.58 -7.02
N GLU A 111 5.52 -6.81 -7.48
CA GLU A 111 6.20 -7.84 -6.69
C GLU A 111 7.72 -7.61 -6.58
N ASP A 112 8.28 -6.67 -7.35
CA ASP A 112 9.69 -6.34 -7.36
C ASP A 112 10.02 -5.10 -6.49
N PRO A 113 10.96 -5.22 -5.52
CA PRO A 113 11.35 -4.11 -4.64
C PRO A 113 12.02 -2.95 -5.35
N TYR A 114 12.82 -3.21 -6.40
CA TYR A 114 13.57 -2.15 -7.08
C TYR A 114 12.65 -1.31 -7.96
N LEU A 115 11.78 -1.96 -8.75
CA LEU A 115 10.75 -1.28 -9.53
C LEU A 115 9.83 -0.46 -8.61
N THR A 116 9.37 -1.05 -7.50
CA THR A 116 8.53 -0.37 -6.51
C THR A 116 9.23 0.87 -5.93
N GLY A 117 10.49 0.73 -5.50
CA GLY A 117 11.26 1.83 -4.92
C GLY A 117 11.54 2.97 -5.91
N ARG A 118 11.88 2.65 -7.16
CA ARG A 118 12.08 3.66 -8.21
C ARG A 118 10.83 4.47 -8.49
N LEU A 119 9.70 3.79 -8.68
CA LEU A 119 8.42 4.43 -8.92
C LEU A 119 8.00 5.28 -7.71
N ALA A 120 8.18 4.78 -6.49
CA ALA A 120 7.91 5.55 -5.28
C ALA A 120 8.77 6.82 -5.19
N CYS A 121 10.07 6.76 -5.49
CA CYS A 121 10.93 7.95 -5.53
C CYS A 121 10.40 9.02 -6.50
N ALA A 122 9.97 8.61 -7.69
CA ALA A 122 9.45 9.52 -8.70
C ALA A 122 8.11 10.15 -8.29
N TYR A 123 7.19 9.35 -7.75
CA TYR A 123 5.91 9.84 -7.21
C TYR A 123 6.13 10.87 -6.11
N ILE A 124 6.95 10.54 -5.11
CA ILE A 124 7.23 11.39 -3.95
C ILE A 124 7.88 12.70 -4.40
N GLU A 125 8.83 12.62 -5.33
CA GLU A 125 9.46 13.81 -5.92
C GLU A 125 8.45 14.73 -6.59
N GLY A 126 7.51 14.17 -7.36
CA GLY A 126 6.44 14.94 -8.01
C GLY A 126 5.50 15.60 -7.02
N VAL A 127 5.02 14.86 -6.01
CA VAL A 127 4.11 15.38 -4.97
C VAL A 127 4.76 16.52 -4.19
N GLN A 128 6.03 16.37 -3.83
CA GLN A 128 6.73 17.33 -2.97
C GLN A 128 7.40 18.46 -3.75
N GLU A 129 7.26 18.51 -5.08
CA GLU A 129 7.96 19.49 -5.91
C GLU A 129 7.52 20.92 -5.64
N SER A 130 6.23 21.15 -5.38
CA SER A 130 5.71 22.47 -5.05
C SER A 130 6.18 22.98 -3.69
N GLY A 131 6.65 22.08 -2.82
CA GLY A 131 7.01 22.37 -1.43
C GLY A 131 5.81 22.67 -0.52
N LYS A 132 4.58 22.45 -1.00
CA LYS A 132 3.34 22.71 -0.25
C LYS A 132 2.56 21.45 0.12
N VAL A 133 2.90 20.31 -0.50
CA VAL A 133 2.28 19.02 -0.22
C VAL A 133 3.37 18.01 0.13
N ALA A 134 3.21 17.34 1.27
CA ALA A 134 4.05 16.26 1.74
C ALA A 134 3.51 14.91 1.28
N ALA A 135 4.40 13.98 0.92
CA ALA A 135 4.03 12.60 0.66
C ALA A 135 4.05 11.77 1.96
N CYS A 136 3.19 10.76 2.02
CA CYS A 136 3.15 9.73 3.07
C CYS A 136 3.31 8.34 2.46
N ILE A 137 4.54 7.83 2.43
CA ILE A 137 4.76 6.47 1.93
C ILE A 137 4.19 5.44 2.91
N LYS A 138 3.46 4.45 2.40
CA LYS A 138 2.70 3.49 3.22
C LYS A 138 2.72 2.06 2.66
N HIS A 139 2.51 1.01 3.45
CA HIS A 139 2.37 0.95 4.91
C HIS A 139 3.62 0.26 5.46
N PHE A 140 4.33 0.92 6.36
CA PHE A 140 5.60 0.49 6.93
C PHE A 140 5.38 -0.47 8.13
N CYS A 141 5.65 -1.76 8.03
CA CYS A 141 5.98 -2.54 6.84
C CYS A 141 5.27 -3.91 6.88
N LEU A 142 5.39 -4.70 5.81
CA LEU A 142 4.85 -6.07 5.72
C LEU A 142 3.31 -6.19 5.77
N ASN A 143 2.59 -5.13 5.40
CA ASN A 143 1.13 -5.18 5.21
C ASN A 143 0.78 -5.73 3.81
N ASN A 144 0.97 -7.04 3.60
CA ASN A 144 0.81 -7.67 2.28
C ASN A 144 -0.46 -8.53 2.16
N GLN A 145 -1.38 -8.44 3.12
CA GLN A 145 -2.68 -9.12 3.11
C GLN A 145 -3.70 -8.32 3.92
N GLU A 146 -4.98 -8.40 3.56
CA GLU A 146 -6.05 -7.75 4.32
C GLU A 146 -6.58 -8.63 5.45
N SER A 147 -6.54 -9.95 5.25
CA SER A 147 -6.99 -10.94 6.23
C SER A 147 -6.31 -10.73 7.57
N HIS A 148 -7.12 -10.38 8.58
CA HIS A 148 -6.69 -10.16 9.96
C HIS A 148 -5.61 -9.08 10.13
N ARG A 149 -5.44 -8.15 9.18
CA ARG A 149 -4.34 -7.14 9.17
C ARG A 149 -4.14 -6.40 10.49
N MET A 150 -5.22 -6.14 11.25
CA MET A 150 -5.19 -5.44 12.55
C MET A 150 -4.70 -6.27 13.75
N VAL A 151 -4.48 -7.57 13.56
CA VAL A 151 -4.04 -8.49 14.62
C VAL A 151 -3.00 -9.51 14.16
N VAL A 152 -2.88 -9.83 12.87
CA VAL A 152 -1.95 -10.87 12.41
C VAL A 152 -0.50 -10.55 12.76
N ASN A 153 0.26 -11.57 13.15
CA ASN A 153 1.69 -11.48 13.36
C ASN A 153 2.45 -12.04 12.17
N VAL A 154 3.24 -11.20 11.51
CA VAL A 154 4.10 -11.58 10.40
C VAL A 154 5.45 -12.08 10.94
N LEU A 155 5.75 -13.34 10.65
CA LEU A 155 7.08 -13.91 10.82
C LEU A 155 7.82 -13.82 9.49
N CYS A 156 8.77 -12.90 9.42
CA CYS A 156 9.61 -12.65 8.25
C CYS A 156 11.05 -12.48 8.73
N ASP A 157 11.99 -13.25 8.18
CA ASP A 157 13.39 -13.18 8.57
C ASP A 157 14.05 -11.89 8.05
N ASP A 158 15.15 -11.51 8.69
CA ASP A 158 15.82 -10.22 8.45
C ASP A 158 16.28 -10.06 7.02
N ARG A 159 16.77 -11.12 6.39
CA ARG A 159 17.26 -11.03 5.03
C ARG A 159 16.11 -10.79 4.06
N THR A 160 15.06 -11.60 4.18
CA THR A 160 13.84 -11.46 3.40
C THR A 160 13.25 -10.05 3.57
N MET A 161 13.17 -9.56 4.79
CA MET A 161 12.69 -8.21 5.08
C MET A 161 13.57 -7.14 4.42
N ARG A 162 14.90 -7.24 4.52
CA ARG A 162 15.87 -6.26 3.99
C ARG A 162 16.00 -6.26 2.48
N GLU A 163 15.82 -7.41 1.83
CA GLU A 163 15.98 -7.57 0.38
C GLU A 163 14.67 -7.44 -0.41
N LEU A 164 13.50 -7.62 0.23
CA LEU A 164 12.20 -7.53 -0.44
C LEU A 164 11.29 -6.44 0.13
N TYR A 165 11.03 -6.42 1.43
CA TYR A 165 9.91 -5.64 1.96
C TYR A 165 10.27 -4.24 2.45
N LEU A 166 11.56 -3.99 2.68
CA LEU A 166 12.13 -2.72 3.09
C LEU A 166 12.79 -1.87 1.99
N PRO A 167 13.33 -2.41 0.87
CA PRO A 167 14.06 -1.61 -0.11
C PRO A 167 13.28 -0.41 -0.67
N ALA A 168 11.98 -0.52 -0.95
CA ALA A 168 11.21 0.61 -1.46
C ALA A 168 11.18 1.79 -0.48
N PHE A 169 11.04 1.51 0.82
CA PHE A 169 11.16 2.52 1.87
C PHE A 169 12.61 3.03 1.98
N GLU A 170 13.59 2.14 1.99
CA GLU A 170 15.01 2.52 2.07
C GLU A 170 15.41 3.46 0.93
N MET A 171 15.03 3.14 -0.30
CA MET A 171 15.37 3.90 -1.51
C MET A 171 14.81 5.31 -1.48
N THR A 172 13.58 5.49 -1.00
CA THR A 172 12.95 6.81 -0.90
C THR A 172 13.57 7.63 0.23
N ILE A 173 13.82 7.02 1.39
CA ILE A 173 14.45 7.69 2.54
C ILE A 173 15.90 8.08 2.25
N LYS A 174 16.65 7.23 1.53
CA LYS A 174 18.01 7.51 1.07
C LYS A 174 18.05 8.21 -0.30
N GLY A 175 16.93 8.75 -0.77
CA GLY A 175 16.77 9.32 -2.11
C GLY A 175 17.87 10.33 -2.47
N LYS A 176 18.15 10.47 -3.78
CA LYS A 176 19.23 11.31 -4.32
C LYS A 176 19.01 12.81 -4.07
N SER A 177 17.78 13.22 -3.74
CA SER A 177 17.42 14.59 -3.40
C SER A 177 16.45 14.62 -2.22
N SER A 178 16.39 15.75 -1.51
CA SER A 178 15.43 15.93 -0.41
C SER A 178 13.96 15.86 -0.86
N ARG A 179 13.68 16.04 -2.17
CA ARG A 179 12.33 15.91 -2.72
C ARG A 179 11.89 14.46 -2.89
N GLN A 180 12.83 13.53 -3.06
CA GLN A 180 12.54 12.08 -3.09
C GLN A 180 12.32 11.50 -1.69
N GLN A 181 12.75 12.22 -0.65
CA GLN A 181 12.59 11.79 0.73
C GLN A 181 11.19 12.15 1.23
N PRO A 182 10.34 11.17 1.57
CA PRO A 182 9.00 11.45 2.05
C PRO A 182 9.07 12.22 3.37
N LYS A 183 8.14 13.13 3.59
CA LYS A 183 8.07 13.90 4.85
C LYS A 183 7.30 13.16 5.93
N THR A 184 6.49 12.19 5.54
CA THR A 184 5.75 11.34 6.45
C THR A 184 5.81 9.87 6.01
N ILE A 185 5.70 8.95 6.96
CA ILE A 185 5.60 7.50 6.72
C ILE A 185 4.44 6.97 7.55
N MET A 186 3.60 6.13 6.95
CA MET A 186 2.50 5.49 7.67
C MET A 186 2.92 4.11 8.19
N ALA A 187 2.88 3.90 9.49
CA ALA A 187 3.10 2.60 10.12
C ALA A 187 1.88 1.69 9.91
N SER A 188 2.14 0.43 9.53
CA SER A 188 1.13 -0.59 9.22
C SER A 188 0.34 -1.10 10.43
N TYR A 189 -0.76 -1.82 10.14
CA TYR A 189 -1.61 -2.47 11.14
C TYR A 189 -1.00 -3.70 11.81
N ASN A 190 -0.27 -4.51 11.05
CA ASN A 190 0.13 -5.85 11.46
C ASN A 190 1.23 -5.83 12.53
N ARG A 191 1.38 -6.97 13.20
CA ARG A 191 2.58 -7.24 14.02
C ARG A 191 3.68 -7.78 13.12
N VAL A 192 4.92 -7.47 13.47
CA VAL A 192 6.14 -8.02 12.90
C VAL A 192 6.96 -8.57 14.05
N MET A 193 7.22 -9.87 14.05
CA MET A 193 7.98 -10.55 15.12
C MET A 193 7.42 -10.27 16.53
N GLY A 194 6.10 -10.32 16.66
CA GLY A 194 5.37 -10.23 17.93
C GLY A 194 5.02 -8.81 18.39
N LYS A 195 5.55 -7.77 17.73
CA LYS A 195 5.23 -6.36 18.04
C LYS A 195 4.46 -5.71 16.90
N TYR A 196 3.40 -4.98 17.22
CA TYR A 196 2.69 -4.13 16.26
C TYR A 196 3.64 -3.10 15.65
N ALA A 197 3.48 -2.79 14.36
CA ALA A 197 4.43 -1.92 13.66
C ALA A 197 4.52 -0.51 14.26
N CYS A 198 3.42 0.02 14.81
CA CYS A 198 3.40 1.30 15.52
C CYS A 198 4.22 1.30 16.83
N GLU A 199 4.46 0.13 17.43
CA GLU A 199 5.13 -0.09 18.72
C GLU A 199 6.48 -0.79 18.56
N ASN A 200 6.94 -0.98 17.31
CA ASN A 200 8.13 -1.76 17.03
C ASN A 200 9.37 -0.87 16.93
N SER A 201 10.07 -0.69 18.05
CA SER A 201 11.31 0.10 18.12
C SER A 201 12.38 -0.35 17.13
N ARG A 202 12.44 -1.65 16.80
CA ARG A 202 13.36 -2.16 15.79
C ARG A 202 13.06 -1.59 14.40
N LEU A 203 11.79 -1.47 14.05
CA LEU A 203 11.38 -0.88 12.78
C LEU A 203 11.49 0.65 12.82
N LEU A 204 10.86 1.27 13.81
CA LEU A 204 10.63 2.71 13.85
C LEU A 204 11.79 3.54 14.39
N THR A 205 12.68 2.95 15.19
CA THR A 205 13.88 3.61 15.71
C THR A 205 15.14 3.00 15.09
N ASP A 206 15.45 1.73 15.35
CA ASP A 206 16.73 1.13 14.98
C ASP A 206 16.95 1.19 13.44
N ILE A 207 15.99 0.70 12.66
CA ILE A 207 16.10 0.72 11.19
C ILE A 207 15.81 2.12 10.65
N LEU A 208 14.64 2.67 10.96
CA LEU A 208 14.16 3.87 10.29
C LEU A 208 14.96 5.13 10.67
N ARG A 209 15.27 5.34 11.95
CA ARG A 209 15.93 6.55 12.45
C ARG A 209 17.43 6.37 12.60
N ASP A 210 17.87 5.25 13.17
CA ASP A 210 19.29 5.07 13.48
C ASP A 210 20.08 4.60 12.26
N GLU A 211 19.58 3.66 11.47
CA GLU A 211 20.27 3.21 10.26
C GLU A 211 19.99 4.10 9.05
N TRP A 212 18.73 4.40 8.77
CA TRP A 212 18.35 5.13 7.55
C TRP A 212 18.28 6.65 7.72
N LYS A 213 18.38 7.15 8.95
CA LYS A 213 18.41 8.58 9.27
C LYS A 213 17.16 9.34 8.81
N PHE A 214 16.00 8.67 8.80
CA PHE A 214 14.74 9.34 8.53
C PHE A 214 14.45 10.40 9.61
N ASP A 215 14.11 11.62 9.22
CA ASP A 215 13.79 12.72 10.16
C ASP A 215 12.33 13.24 10.04
N GLY A 216 11.52 12.62 9.17
CA GLY A 216 10.11 12.98 8.98
C GLY A 216 9.18 12.48 10.10
N VAL A 217 7.87 12.56 9.90
CA VAL A 217 6.85 12.11 10.87
C VAL A 217 6.41 10.68 10.59
N VAL A 218 6.37 9.83 11.61
CA VAL A 218 5.68 8.53 11.54
C VAL A 218 4.24 8.71 12.01
N VAL A 219 3.29 8.46 11.11
CA VAL A 219 1.85 8.46 11.39
C VAL A 219 1.35 7.03 11.50
N SER A 220 0.41 6.73 12.39
CA SER A 220 -0.25 5.42 12.41
C SER A 220 -1.22 5.29 11.23
N ASP A 221 -1.42 4.08 10.72
CA ASP A 221 -2.66 3.77 9.99
C ASP A 221 -3.87 3.96 10.94
N TRP A 222 -5.08 4.08 10.38
CA TRP A 222 -6.29 4.46 11.10
C TRP A 222 -6.63 3.45 12.21
N ALA A 223 -6.41 3.85 13.46
CA ALA A 223 -6.61 3.02 14.65
C ALA A 223 -5.68 1.80 14.71
N ALA A 224 -4.47 1.90 14.14
CA ALA A 224 -3.44 0.87 14.25
C ALA A 224 -2.80 0.79 15.65
N VAL A 225 -2.77 1.91 16.38
CA VAL A 225 -2.18 1.98 17.73
C VAL A 225 -2.88 1.03 18.69
N SER A 226 -2.10 0.12 19.28
CA SER A 226 -2.56 -0.81 20.32
C SER A 226 -2.08 -0.41 21.71
N ASP A 227 -0.88 0.15 21.84
CA ASP A 227 -0.34 0.64 23.10
C ASP A 227 0.36 1.98 22.86
N ARG A 228 -0.25 3.06 23.36
CA ARG A 228 0.26 4.39 23.07
C ARG A 228 1.58 4.70 23.76
N VAL A 229 1.85 4.09 24.91
CA VAL A 229 3.11 4.30 25.64
C VAL A 229 4.26 3.70 24.84
N GLU A 230 4.09 2.45 24.38
CA GLU A 230 5.11 1.78 23.59
C GLU A 230 5.24 2.37 22.19
N ALA A 231 4.16 2.90 21.61
CA ALA A 231 4.22 3.56 20.31
C ALA A 231 5.06 4.86 20.36
N ILE A 232 4.84 5.71 21.37
CA ILE A 232 5.66 6.92 21.57
C ILE A 232 7.11 6.52 21.85
N ARG A 233 7.35 5.50 22.69
CA ARG A 233 8.71 5.00 22.98
C ARG A 233 9.41 4.48 21.72
N ALA A 234 8.68 3.85 20.81
CA ALA A 234 9.21 3.28 19.57
C ALA A 234 9.49 4.34 18.49
N GLY A 235 9.00 5.58 18.65
CA GLY A 235 9.17 6.67 17.68
C GLY A 235 7.99 6.86 16.72
N MET A 236 6.79 6.39 17.07
CA MET A 236 5.54 6.75 16.38
C MET A 236 5.09 8.13 16.85
N ASP A 237 5.02 9.07 15.91
CA ASP A 237 4.88 10.49 16.24
C ASP A 237 3.40 10.90 16.33
N LEU A 238 2.56 10.45 15.38
CA LEU A 238 1.17 10.89 15.22
C LEU A 238 0.18 9.72 15.17
N GLU A 239 -0.74 9.64 16.13
CA GLU A 239 -1.89 8.73 16.09
C GLU A 239 -3.00 9.29 15.20
N MET A 240 -3.44 8.47 14.24
CA MET A 240 -4.64 8.71 13.42
C MET A 240 -5.61 7.52 13.51
N PRO A 241 -6.93 7.76 13.49
CA PRO A 241 -7.55 9.07 13.71
C PRO A 241 -7.35 9.49 15.17
N GLY A 242 -7.60 10.77 15.47
CA GLY A 242 -7.51 11.26 16.84
C GLY A 242 -8.39 10.49 17.83
N SER A 243 -7.80 9.98 18.92
CA SER A 243 -8.55 9.31 19.99
C SER A 243 -9.24 10.27 20.98
N LYS A 244 -9.11 11.59 20.77
CA LYS A 244 -9.56 12.66 21.69
C LYS A 244 -9.03 12.46 23.13
N GLY A 245 -7.77 12.01 23.24
CA GLY A 245 -7.07 11.83 24.50
C GLY A 245 -7.45 10.55 25.27
N ALA A 246 -8.07 9.56 24.62
CA ALA A 246 -8.49 8.32 25.28
C ALA A 246 -7.31 7.56 25.92
N TYR A 247 -6.11 7.67 25.34
CA TYR A 247 -4.88 7.07 25.86
C TYR A 247 -4.09 7.95 26.82
N ASP A 248 -4.40 9.25 26.91
CA ASP A 248 -3.57 10.21 27.66
C ASP A 248 -3.37 9.81 29.13
N PRO A 249 -4.38 9.30 29.87
CA PRO A 249 -4.18 8.84 31.26
C PRO A 249 -3.11 7.74 31.39
N GLU A 250 -3.04 6.82 30.42
CA GLU A 250 -2.08 5.72 30.41
C GLU A 250 -0.65 6.26 30.16
N VAL A 251 -0.51 7.27 29.28
CA VAL A 251 0.75 7.97 29.01
C VAL A 251 1.21 8.79 30.22
N LEU A 252 0.29 9.55 30.84
CA LEU A 252 0.56 10.34 32.05
C LEU A 252 1.11 9.45 33.18
N GLN A 253 0.47 8.31 33.42
CA GLN A 253 0.92 7.35 34.43
C GLN A 253 2.28 6.74 34.06
N ALA A 254 2.52 6.44 32.78
CA ALA A 254 3.80 5.91 32.34
C ALA A 254 4.96 6.89 32.55
N VAL A 255 4.73 8.19 32.39
CA VAL A 255 5.71 9.22 32.70
C VAL A 255 5.95 9.34 34.20
N GLN A 256 4.88 9.38 35.00
CA GLN A 256 4.98 9.50 36.46
C GLN A 256 5.75 8.34 37.09
N ASP A 257 5.55 7.12 36.58
CA ASP A 257 6.20 5.91 37.10
C ASP A 257 7.56 5.61 36.43
N GLY A 258 8.04 6.49 35.53
CA GLY A 258 9.32 6.35 34.85
C GLY A 258 9.37 5.29 33.75
N ARG A 259 8.23 4.74 33.33
CA ARG A 259 8.14 3.83 32.18
C ARG A 259 8.36 4.56 30.85
N LEU A 260 8.00 5.84 30.75
CA LEU A 260 8.21 6.67 29.56
C LEU A 260 8.93 7.97 29.95
N SER A 261 10.02 8.30 29.26
CA SER A 261 10.66 9.61 29.43
C SER A 261 9.86 10.72 28.74
N PRO A 262 9.66 11.90 29.36
CA PRO A 262 9.12 13.08 28.70
C PRO A 262 9.85 13.46 27.41
N SER A 263 11.15 13.13 27.30
CA SER A 263 11.94 13.42 26.10
C SER A 263 11.41 12.74 24.84
N HIS A 264 10.80 11.54 24.95
CA HIS A 264 10.18 10.89 23.78
C HIS A 264 9.00 11.70 23.25
N ILE A 265 8.21 12.31 24.14
CA ILE A 265 7.09 13.18 23.77
C ILE A 265 7.62 14.45 23.10
N ASP A 266 8.70 15.03 23.64
CA ASP A 266 9.35 16.21 23.06
C ASP A 266 9.90 15.94 21.65
N GLU A 267 10.49 14.77 21.42
CA GLU A 267 11.02 14.36 20.12
C GLU A 267 9.91 14.20 19.08
N CYS A 268 8.82 13.50 19.42
CA CYS A 268 7.66 13.33 18.54
C CYS A 268 7.01 14.68 18.22
N ALA A 269 6.77 15.51 19.22
CA ALA A 269 6.21 16.86 19.04
C ALA A 269 7.13 17.73 18.18
N GLY A 270 8.45 17.58 18.32
CA GLY A 270 9.42 18.31 17.51
C GLY A 270 9.36 17.95 16.02
N ARG A 271 9.15 16.67 15.67
CA ARG A 271 8.97 16.22 14.28
C ARG A 271 7.67 16.74 13.68
N ILE A 272 6.56 16.65 14.42
CA ILE A 272 5.26 17.21 13.99
C ILE A 272 5.35 18.71 13.79
N ASN A 273 6.00 19.43 14.70
CA ASN A 273 6.20 20.87 14.56
C ASN A 273 7.04 21.21 13.30
N ARG A 274 8.07 20.42 12.95
CA ARG A 274 8.81 20.62 11.70
C ARG A 274 7.91 20.45 10.47
N LEU A 275 7.06 19.42 10.46
CA LEU A 275 6.08 19.20 9.39
C LEU A 275 5.13 20.40 9.25
N ILE A 276 4.56 20.88 10.36
CA ILE A 276 3.64 22.03 10.36
C ILE A 276 4.36 23.29 9.85
N GLN A 277 5.57 23.58 10.33
CA GLN A 277 6.31 24.77 9.89
C GLN A 277 6.64 24.74 8.39
N GLU A 278 6.89 23.56 7.83
CA GLU A 278 7.21 23.38 6.43
C GLU A 278 5.97 23.48 5.53
N PHE A 279 4.85 22.87 5.93
CA PHE A 279 3.70 22.64 5.05
C PHE A 279 2.41 23.41 5.39
N GLN A 280 2.31 24.06 6.56
CA GLN A 280 1.10 24.82 6.90
C GLN A 280 0.84 25.94 5.87
N PRO A 281 -0.43 26.24 5.55
CA PRO A 281 -0.77 27.39 4.71
C PRO A 281 -0.25 28.70 5.31
N LYS A 282 0.33 29.58 4.47
CA LYS A 282 0.82 30.89 4.92
C LYS A 282 -0.27 31.94 4.70
N ASN A 283 -0.50 32.80 5.70
CA ASN A 283 -1.56 33.83 5.82
C ASN A 283 -1.89 34.72 4.59
N ASN A 284 -1.11 34.69 3.50
CA ASN A 284 -1.38 35.42 2.27
C ASN A 284 -2.06 34.59 1.16
N ASP A 285 -2.10 33.25 1.26
CA ASP A 285 -2.64 32.41 0.19
C ASP A 285 -4.19 32.34 0.23
N HIS A 286 -4.80 32.40 1.41
CA HIS A 286 -6.26 32.27 1.57
C HIS A 286 -7.07 33.52 1.17
N LYS A 287 -6.49 34.74 1.23
CA LYS A 287 -7.24 35.97 0.89
C LYS A 287 -7.42 36.19 -0.62
N GLU A 288 -6.50 35.70 -1.45
CA GLU A 288 -6.68 35.73 -2.91
C GLU A 288 -7.52 34.55 -3.41
N GLN A 289 -7.43 33.36 -2.78
CA GLN A 289 -8.19 32.18 -3.22
C GLN A 289 -9.67 32.20 -2.82
N ALA A 290 -10.04 32.63 -1.61
CA ALA A 290 -11.44 32.58 -1.18
C ALA A 290 -12.34 33.66 -1.82
N SER A 291 -11.75 34.71 -2.42
CA SER A 291 -12.50 35.80 -3.05
C SER A 291 -12.52 35.75 -4.58
N HIS A 292 -11.60 35.02 -5.21
CA HIS A 292 -11.63 34.71 -6.65
C HIS A 292 -10.86 33.41 -6.93
N VAL A 293 -11.43 32.24 -6.62
CA VAL A 293 -11.02 31.03 -7.37
C VAL A 293 -11.39 31.32 -8.81
N ASP A 294 -10.38 31.59 -9.63
CA ASP A 294 -10.55 31.73 -11.07
C ASP A 294 -11.00 30.37 -11.60
N THR A 295 -12.33 30.18 -11.67
CA THR A 295 -12.96 28.92 -12.07
C THR A 295 -12.46 28.47 -13.44
N SER A 296 -12.04 29.41 -14.30
CA SER A 296 -11.46 29.10 -15.60
C SER A 296 -10.08 28.43 -15.50
N LYS A 297 -9.23 28.87 -14.55
CA LYS A 297 -7.92 28.24 -14.30
C LYS A 297 -8.02 26.88 -13.65
N ALA A 298 -8.97 26.72 -12.72
CA ALA A 298 -9.26 25.42 -12.12
C ALA A 298 -9.76 24.43 -13.19
N GLN A 299 -10.67 24.87 -14.06
CA GLN A 299 -11.17 24.07 -15.17
C GLN A 299 -10.04 23.64 -16.13
N ASP A 300 -9.19 24.57 -16.57
CA ASP A 300 -8.02 24.27 -17.42
C ASP A 300 -7.06 23.25 -16.77
N MET A 301 -6.84 23.35 -15.46
CA MET A 301 -6.04 22.39 -14.72
C MET A 301 -6.65 20.97 -14.78
N PHE A 302 -7.93 20.82 -14.47
CA PHE A 302 -8.60 19.53 -14.51
C PHE A 302 -8.65 18.94 -15.93
N GLU A 303 -8.84 19.76 -16.96
CA GLU A 303 -8.79 19.32 -18.37
C GLU A 303 -7.39 18.79 -18.74
N ARG A 304 -6.32 19.47 -18.32
CA ARG A 304 -4.94 18.98 -18.51
C ARG A 304 -4.67 17.71 -17.71
N HIS A 305 -5.24 17.56 -16.53
CA HIS A 305 -5.08 16.36 -15.71
C HIS A 305 -5.84 15.16 -16.29
N ASP A 306 -7.01 15.39 -16.90
CA ASP A 306 -7.72 14.35 -17.63
C ASP A 306 -6.92 13.84 -18.85
N GLN A 307 -6.31 14.76 -19.60
CA GLN A 307 -5.39 14.39 -20.69
C GLN A 307 -4.19 13.59 -20.18
N LEU A 308 -3.58 14.02 -19.06
CA LEU A 308 -2.50 13.27 -18.41
C LEU A 308 -2.97 11.89 -17.94
N ALA A 309 -4.20 11.76 -17.42
CA ALA A 309 -4.77 10.47 -17.04
C ALA A 309 -4.90 9.54 -18.25
N ARG A 310 -5.23 10.06 -19.44
CA ARG A 310 -5.26 9.29 -20.70
C ARG A 310 -3.87 8.81 -21.10
N GLU A 311 -2.86 9.67 -21.01
CA GLU A 311 -1.44 9.32 -21.27
C GLU A 311 -0.93 8.24 -20.29
N ILE A 312 -1.27 8.38 -19.00
CA ILE A 312 -1.01 7.37 -17.98
C ILE A 312 -1.67 6.05 -18.34
N ALA A 313 -2.95 6.07 -18.72
CA ALA A 313 -3.68 4.87 -19.07
C ALA A 313 -3.08 4.16 -20.30
N HIS A 314 -2.64 4.89 -21.34
CA HIS A 314 -1.94 4.29 -22.49
C HIS A 314 -0.71 3.48 -22.06
N GLU A 315 0.07 4.03 -21.13
CA GLU A 315 1.32 3.43 -20.63
C GLU A 315 1.08 2.26 -19.66
N CYS A 316 -0.14 2.10 -19.16
CA CYS A 316 -0.53 1.00 -18.27
C CYS A 316 -1.09 -0.20 -19.03
N ILE A 317 -1.59 -0.01 -20.24
CA ILE A 317 -2.19 -1.09 -21.04
C ILE A 317 -1.10 -2.08 -21.48
N VAL A 318 -1.30 -3.36 -21.12
CA VAL A 318 -0.37 -4.45 -21.46
C VAL A 318 -1.02 -5.37 -22.48
N LEU A 319 -0.46 -5.39 -23.69
CA LEU A 319 -0.84 -6.37 -24.71
C LEU A 319 -0.19 -7.72 -24.38
N LEU A 320 -0.97 -8.67 -23.87
CA LEU A 320 -0.44 -9.98 -23.45
C LEU A 320 -0.27 -10.93 -24.63
N GLN A 321 -1.22 -10.90 -25.58
CA GLN A 321 -1.23 -11.75 -26.76
C GLN A 321 -1.83 -11.02 -27.97
N ASN A 322 -1.30 -11.27 -29.17
CA ASN A 322 -1.84 -10.74 -30.42
C ASN A 322 -1.67 -11.75 -31.56
N ASN A 323 -2.57 -12.72 -31.63
CA ASN A 323 -2.53 -13.75 -32.67
C ASN A 323 -2.96 -13.18 -34.02
N ASP A 324 -2.33 -13.65 -35.10
CA ASP A 324 -2.65 -13.27 -36.48
C ASP A 324 -2.61 -11.75 -36.77
N ASN A 325 -1.94 -10.98 -35.91
CA ASN A 325 -1.96 -9.52 -35.92
C ASN A 325 -3.38 -8.95 -35.93
N LEU A 326 -4.26 -9.51 -35.09
CA LEU A 326 -5.64 -9.04 -34.93
C LEU A 326 -5.70 -7.55 -34.54
N LEU A 327 -4.79 -7.14 -33.65
CA LEU A 327 -4.63 -5.75 -33.23
C LEU A 327 -3.40 -5.08 -33.90
N PRO A 328 -3.46 -3.77 -34.19
CA PRO A 328 -4.63 -2.90 -34.05
C PRO A 328 -5.74 -3.22 -35.06
N LEU A 329 -6.98 -2.87 -34.73
CA LEU A 329 -8.14 -3.10 -35.59
C LEU A 329 -7.99 -2.33 -36.90
N ASP A 330 -7.92 -3.09 -37.99
CA ASP A 330 -7.80 -2.55 -39.34
C ASP A 330 -9.18 -2.12 -39.86
N LYS A 331 -9.35 -0.80 -40.00
CA LYS A 331 -10.59 -0.18 -40.50
C LYS A 331 -10.99 -0.67 -41.90
N SER A 332 -10.04 -1.17 -42.69
CA SER A 332 -10.33 -1.71 -44.03
C SER A 332 -10.92 -3.12 -43.99
N LYS A 333 -10.72 -3.84 -42.88
CA LYS A 333 -11.14 -5.24 -42.70
C LYS A 333 -12.31 -5.40 -41.74
N THR A 334 -12.50 -4.45 -40.83
CA THR A 334 -13.52 -4.50 -39.78
C THR A 334 -14.57 -3.43 -40.04
N ARG A 335 -15.83 -3.82 -40.25
CA ARG A 335 -16.96 -2.89 -40.37
C ARG A 335 -18.02 -3.10 -39.30
N ASN A 336 -18.13 -4.32 -38.80
CA ASN A 336 -19.06 -4.71 -37.76
C ASN A 336 -18.28 -5.08 -36.50
N ILE A 337 -18.54 -4.40 -35.39
CA ILE A 337 -17.89 -4.68 -34.10
C ILE A 337 -18.97 -5.07 -33.09
N SER A 338 -18.85 -6.24 -32.49
CA SER A 338 -19.70 -6.66 -31.39
C SER A 338 -18.96 -6.43 -30.07
N VAL A 339 -19.57 -5.70 -29.14
CA VAL A 339 -19.03 -5.36 -27.83
C VAL A 339 -19.81 -6.12 -26.77
N ILE A 340 -19.12 -6.93 -25.98
CA ILE A 340 -19.68 -7.66 -24.83
C ILE A 340 -18.98 -7.12 -23.58
N CYS A 341 -19.69 -6.34 -22.76
CA CYS A 341 -19.09 -5.67 -21.61
C CYS A 341 -20.13 -5.39 -20.51
N LEU A 342 -19.82 -5.76 -19.27
CA LEU A 342 -20.65 -5.45 -18.09
C LEU A 342 -20.74 -3.94 -17.79
N TYR A 343 -19.74 -3.17 -18.23
CA TYR A 343 -19.52 -1.80 -17.77
C TYR A 343 -19.49 -0.77 -18.90
N ASP A 344 -19.63 0.51 -18.52
CA ASP A 344 -19.35 1.66 -19.38
C ASP A 344 -17.87 1.80 -19.78
N ALA A 345 -17.03 0.80 -19.54
CA ALA A 345 -15.59 0.80 -19.85
C ALA A 345 -15.29 1.09 -21.33
N LEU A 346 -16.21 0.78 -22.24
CA LEU A 346 -16.16 1.16 -23.66
C LEU A 346 -17.43 1.90 -24.10
N SER A 347 -18.09 2.64 -23.19
CA SER A 347 -19.33 3.35 -23.52
C SER A 347 -19.16 4.31 -24.67
N ASP A 348 -17.99 4.94 -24.79
CA ASP A 348 -17.68 5.84 -25.91
C ASP A 348 -17.72 5.13 -27.26
N LEU A 349 -17.46 3.81 -27.29
CA LEU A 349 -17.58 3.01 -28.51
C LEU A 349 -19.03 2.64 -28.83
N TYR A 350 -19.79 2.08 -27.88
CA TYR A 350 -21.13 1.58 -28.20
C TYR A 350 -22.28 2.58 -28.00
N LYS A 351 -22.06 3.69 -27.28
CA LYS A 351 -22.99 4.81 -27.18
C LYS A 351 -22.61 5.97 -28.12
N GLY A 352 -21.38 5.97 -28.65
CA GLY A 352 -20.90 6.99 -29.58
C GLY A 352 -21.48 6.82 -30.99
N ASP A 353 -21.50 7.92 -31.75
CA ASP A 353 -21.90 7.90 -33.15
C ASP A 353 -20.66 7.62 -34.03
N HIS A 354 -20.63 6.44 -34.66
CA HIS A 354 -19.50 5.96 -35.44
C HIS A 354 -19.91 5.76 -36.89
N GLU A 355 -19.69 6.76 -37.75
CA GLU A 355 -20.06 6.68 -39.18
C GLU A 355 -19.34 5.53 -39.93
N GLU A 356 -18.19 5.08 -39.41
CA GLU A 356 -17.33 4.07 -40.04
C GLU A 356 -17.68 2.62 -39.64
N TYR A 357 -18.40 2.40 -38.53
CA TYR A 357 -18.64 1.07 -37.96
C TYR A 357 -20.10 0.85 -37.57
N SER A 358 -20.59 -0.37 -37.78
CA SER A 358 -21.80 -0.86 -37.11
C SER A 358 -21.41 -1.50 -35.79
N ILE A 359 -21.84 -0.89 -34.68
CA ILE A 359 -21.58 -1.38 -33.32
C ILE A 359 -22.79 -2.14 -32.81
N PHE A 360 -22.57 -3.35 -32.31
CA PHE A 360 -23.58 -4.15 -31.61
C PHE A 360 -23.12 -4.34 -30.16
N TYR A 361 -24.04 -4.27 -29.20
CA TYR A 361 -23.70 -4.35 -27.79
C TYR A 361 -24.57 -5.37 -27.05
N ALA A 362 -23.95 -6.11 -26.14
CA ALA A 362 -24.60 -6.89 -25.10
C ALA A 362 -23.84 -6.75 -23.77
N PRO A 363 -24.51 -6.81 -22.62
CA PRO A 363 -23.85 -6.78 -21.31
C PRO A 363 -23.01 -8.04 -21.03
N GLY A 364 -23.46 -9.22 -21.49
CA GLY A 364 -22.78 -10.51 -21.31
C GLY A 364 -22.96 -11.16 -19.94
N TYR A 365 -22.73 -10.44 -18.85
CA TYR A 365 -22.91 -10.94 -17.48
C TYR A 365 -23.43 -9.81 -16.57
N ASP A 366 -23.80 -10.12 -15.33
CA ASP A 366 -24.07 -9.16 -14.25
C ASP A 366 -23.42 -9.67 -12.96
N ALA A 367 -22.30 -9.06 -12.57
CA ALA A 367 -21.52 -9.49 -11.41
C ALA A 367 -22.25 -9.35 -10.05
N ASP A 368 -23.39 -8.68 -10.07
CA ASP A 368 -24.17 -8.26 -8.92
C ASP A 368 -25.47 -9.07 -8.78
N GLU A 369 -25.71 -9.99 -9.72
CA GLU A 369 -26.84 -10.90 -9.82
C GLU A 369 -26.40 -12.33 -9.44
N ASP A 370 -27.24 -13.05 -8.71
CA ASP A 370 -26.95 -14.43 -8.26
C ASP A 370 -27.90 -15.46 -8.90
N ASP A 371 -28.82 -15.01 -9.76
CA ASP A 371 -29.77 -15.87 -10.46
C ASP A 371 -29.16 -16.48 -11.75
N ASP A 372 -29.00 -17.80 -11.73
CA ASP A 372 -28.46 -18.59 -12.84
C ASP A 372 -29.26 -18.43 -14.14
N GLU A 373 -30.59 -18.28 -14.06
CA GLU A 373 -31.44 -18.10 -15.25
C GLU A 373 -31.21 -16.72 -15.89
N ILE A 374 -31.02 -15.69 -15.07
CA ILE A 374 -30.69 -14.34 -15.55
C ILE A 374 -29.31 -14.35 -16.18
N HIS A 375 -28.33 -14.99 -15.55
CA HIS A 375 -26.99 -15.17 -16.09
C HIS A 375 -27.01 -15.84 -17.47
N GLN A 376 -27.69 -16.99 -17.59
CA GLN A 376 -27.75 -17.71 -18.85
C GLN A 376 -28.40 -16.87 -19.96
N ARG A 377 -29.44 -16.08 -19.63
CA ARG A 377 -30.08 -15.18 -20.59
C ARG A 377 -29.13 -14.09 -21.11
N LEU A 378 -28.28 -13.52 -20.25
CA LEU A 378 -27.29 -12.51 -20.65
C LEU A 378 -26.20 -13.12 -21.54
N VAL A 379 -25.80 -14.37 -21.26
CA VAL A 379 -24.87 -15.13 -22.11
C VAL A 379 -25.50 -15.41 -23.47
N ASP A 380 -26.74 -15.88 -23.54
CA ASP A 380 -27.43 -16.15 -24.79
C ASP A 380 -27.55 -14.89 -25.66
N GLU A 381 -27.90 -13.75 -25.05
CA GLU A 381 -27.92 -12.44 -25.72
C GLU A 381 -26.53 -12.04 -26.26
N ALA A 382 -25.47 -12.24 -25.47
CA ALA A 382 -24.11 -11.95 -25.90
C ALA A 382 -23.64 -12.83 -27.06
N VAL A 383 -24.05 -14.10 -27.10
CA VAL A 383 -23.77 -15.00 -28.23
C VAL A 383 -24.48 -14.51 -29.49
N GLU A 384 -25.75 -14.09 -29.39
CA GLU A 384 -26.49 -13.53 -30.52
C GLU A 384 -25.87 -12.22 -31.04
N VAL A 385 -25.34 -11.38 -30.14
CA VAL A 385 -24.64 -10.15 -30.51
C VAL A 385 -23.28 -10.43 -31.11
N ALA A 386 -22.49 -11.36 -30.55
CA ALA A 386 -21.19 -11.78 -31.07
C ALA A 386 -21.27 -12.21 -32.54
N ALA A 387 -22.31 -12.96 -32.91
CA ALA A 387 -22.51 -13.47 -34.27
C ALA A 387 -22.71 -12.38 -35.35
N LYS A 388 -22.93 -11.11 -34.96
CA LYS A 388 -23.14 -9.98 -35.89
C LYS A 388 -21.82 -9.28 -36.28
N GLY A 389 -20.77 -9.43 -35.49
CA GLY A 389 -19.50 -8.71 -35.64
C GLY A 389 -18.49 -9.45 -36.51
N ASP A 390 -17.66 -8.70 -37.25
CA ASP A 390 -16.44 -9.23 -37.87
C ASP A 390 -15.37 -9.47 -36.79
N VAL A 391 -15.42 -8.66 -35.73
CA VAL A 391 -14.62 -8.75 -34.51
C VAL A 391 -15.53 -8.66 -33.30
N VAL A 392 -15.22 -9.44 -32.26
CA VAL A 392 -15.90 -9.40 -30.96
C VAL A 392 -14.92 -8.86 -29.92
N LEU A 393 -15.27 -7.74 -29.28
CA LEU A 393 -14.58 -7.17 -28.14
C LEU A 393 -15.27 -7.65 -26.87
N VAL A 394 -14.59 -8.51 -26.10
CA VAL A 394 -15.08 -9.03 -24.83
C VAL A 394 -14.33 -8.35 -23.69
N CYS A 395 -15.03 -7.53 -22.90
CA CYS A 395 -14.48 -6.81 -21.77
C CYS A 395 -14.89 -7.47 -20.46
N VAL A 396 -13.91 -8.13 -19.85
CA VAL A 396 -14.07 -8.96 -18.66
C VAL A 396 -13.00 -8.61 -17.65
N GLY A 397 -13.35 -8.71 -16.38
CA GLY A 397 -12.46 -8.34 -15.29
C GLY A 397 -13.06 -8.76 -13.97
N LEU A 398 -12.44 -8.28 -12.89
CA LEU A 398 -12.99 -8.47 -11.56
C LEU A 398 -14.00 -7.35 -11.30
N PRO A 399 -15.23 -7.69 -10.87
CA PRO A 399 -16.15 -6.71 -10.38
C PRO A 399 -15.63 -6.15 -9.06
N GLU A 400 -16.03 -4.92 -8.79
CA GLU A 400 -15.64 -4.13 -7.63
C GLU A 400 -15.78 -4.85 -6.28
N ILE A 401 -16.73 -5.79 -6.17
CA ILE A 401 -16.98 -6.57 -4.95
C ILE A 401 -15.92 -7.66 -4.67
N MET A 402 -15.06 -7.99 -5.64
CA MET A 402 -14.06 -9.05 -5.54
C MET A 402 -12.66 -8.56 -5.14
N GLU A 403 -12.34 -7.27 -5.27
CA GLU A 403 -11.02 -6.71 -4.91
C GLU A 403 -11.19 -5.35 -4.22
N SER A 404 -10.91 -5.27 -2.93
CA SER A 404 -11.03 -4.04 -2.15
C SER A 404 -10.24 -4.13 -0.85
N GLU A 405 -9.94 -2.97 -0.27
CA GLU A 405 -9.51 -2.88 1.12
C GLU A 405 -10.50 -3.63 2.05
N GLY A 406 -9.97 -4.33 3.04
CA GLY A 406 -10.71 -5.06 4.06
C GLY A 406 -10.88 -6.57 3.82
N PHE A 407 -10.59 -7.09 2.62
CA PHE A 407 -10.64 -8.54 2.35
C PHE A 407 -9.71 -9.00 1.21
N ASP A 408 -9.24 -10.24 1.28
CA ASP A 408 -8.47 -10.88 0.20
C ASP A 408 -9.38 -11.70 -0.72
N ARG A 409 -8.90 -11.95 -1.95
CA ARG A 409 -9.59 -12.78 -2.95
C ARG A 409 -9.51 -14.27 -2.60
N PRO A 410 -10.56 -15.06 -2.91
CA PRO A 410 -10.54 -16.51 -2.69
C PRO A 410 -9.83 -17.30 -3.82
N HIS A 411 -9.74 -16.74 -5.03
CA HIS A 411 -9.11 -17.39 -6.19
C HIS A 411 -8.53 -16.36 -7.19
N ILE A 412 -7.76 -16.86 -8.15
CA ILE A 412 -7.19 -16.07 -9.26
C ILE A 412 -7.85 -16.33 -10.62
N HIS A 413 -8.80 -17.27 -10.70
CA HIS A 413 -9.45 -17.64 -11.96
C HIS A 413 -10.16 -16.45 -12.63
N MET A 414 -9.96 -16.32 -13.93
CA MET A 414 -10.85 -15.64 -14.87
C MET A 414 -11.87 -16.66 -15.40
N PRO A 415 -13.02 -16.24 -15.96
CA PRO A 415 -13.85 -17.14 -16.76
C PRO A 415 -13.01 -17.75 -17.92
N GLU A 416 -13.30 -18.99 -18.31
CA GLU A 416 -12.42 -19.86 -19.11
C GLU A 416 -12.22 -19.42 -20.59
N GLU A 417 -12.95 -18.41 -21.09
CA GLU A 417 -13.19 -18.21 -22.53
C GLU A 417 -12.42 -17.05 -23.22
N HIS A 418 -11.37 -16.46 -22.63
CA HIS A 418 -10.88 -15.11 -23.06
C HIS A 418 -9.51 -15.03 -23.76
N ALA A 419 -9.42 -14.19 -24.81
CA ALA A 419 -8.19 -13.61 -25.38
C ALA A 419 -7.92 -12.22 -24.73
N ILE A 420 -6.65 -11.89 -24.40
CA ILE A 420 -6.39 -10.96 -23.28
C ILE A 420 -5.56 -9.73 -23.69
N LEU A 421 -6.20 -8.56 -23.62
CA LEU A 421 -5.58 -7.25 -23.44
C LEU A 421 -5.84 -6.83 -21.99
N ASP A 422 -4.78 -6.62 -21.20
CA ASP A 422 -4.94 -6.30 -19.78
C ASP A 422 -4.83 -4.78 -19.56
N GLY A 423 -5.94 -4.19 -19.13
CA GLY A 423 -6.02 -2.77 -18.78
C GLY A 423 -5.79 -2.50 -17.29
N PHE A 424 -5.82 -3.48 -16.39
CA PHE A 424 -5.93 -3.22 -14.94
C PHE A 424 -7.09 -2.24 -14.62
N LEU A 425 -6.89 -1.34 -13.66
CA LEU A 425 -7.78 -0.22 -13.34
C LEU A 425 -7.19 1.08 -13.91
N LEU A 426 -7.65 1.50 -15.09
CA LEU A 426 -7.07 2.61 -15.86
C LEU A 426 -7.51 4.02 -15.41
N GLY A 427 -8.37 4.13 -14.39
CA GLY A 427 -8.90 5.41 -13.93
C GLY A 427 -9.86 6.08 -14.92
N GLN A 428 -10.10 7.37 -14.71
CA GLN A 428 -11.17 8.13 -15.39
C GLN A 428 -11.07 8.18 -16.92
N ALA A 429 -9.85 8.11 -17.47
CA ALA A 429 -9.60 8.19 -18.91
C ALA A 429 -9.38 6.81 -19.57
N GLY A 430 -9.64 5.73 -18.83
CA GLY A 430 -9.33 4.36 -19.25
C GLY A 430 -10.04 3.90 -20.51
N GLY A 431 -11.33 4.23 -20.65
CA GLY A 431 -12.11 3.83 -21.82
C GLY A 431 -11.56 4.46 -23.12
N GLY A 432 -11.28 5.76 -23.09
CA GLY A 432 -10.66 6.46 -24.21
C GLY A 432 -9.27 5.91 -24.56
N ALA A 433 -8.43 5.66 -23.55
CA ALA A 433 -7.11 5.09 -23.75
C ALA A 433 -7.15 3.68 -24.36
N MET A 434 -8.11 2.85 -23.93
CA MET A 434 -8.32 1.52 -24.49
C MET A 434 -8.71 1.59 -25.98
N LEU A 435 -9.58 2.53 -26.35
CA LEU A 435 -9.95 2.74 -27.75
C LEU A 435 -8.76 3.18 -28.61
N ASP A 436 -7.91 4.07 -28.09
CA ASP A 436 -6.72 4.51 -28.82
C ASP A 436 -5.79 3.33 -29.11
N VAL A 437 -5.61 2.42 -28.16
CA VAL A 437 -4.81 1.21 -28.34
C VAL A 437 -5.48 0.26 -29.33
N LEU A 438 -6.78 -0.03 -29.18
CA LEU A 438 -7.51 -0.94 -30.05
C LEU A 438 -7.44 -0.53 -31.53
N PHE A 439 -7.54 0.78 -31.81
CA PHE A 439 -7.51 1.31 -33.18
C PHE A 439 -6.12 1.75 -33.65
N GLY A 440 -5.07 1.53 -32.84
CA GLY A 440 -3.69 1.86 -33.21
C GLY A 440 -3.39 3.35 -33.29
N ILE A 441 -4.21 4.20 -32.65
CA ILE A 441 -3.90 5.61 -32.40
C ILE A 441 -2.71 5.70 -31.42
N ALA A 442 -2.68 4.79 -30.44
CA ALA A 442 -1.53 4.55 -29.56
C ALA A 442 -1.06 3.09 -29.70
N SER A 443 0.25 2.86 -29.55
CA SER A 443 0.78 1.49 -29.39
C SER A 443 0.77 1.11 -27.92
N PRO A 444 0.37 -0.12 -27.54
CA PRO A 444 0.56 -0.60 -26.18
C PRO A 444 2.06 -0.64 -25.86
N SER A 445 2.42 -0.16 -24.67
CA SER A 445 3.80 -0.08 -24.18
C SER A 445 3.97 -0.62 -22.77
N GLY A 446 2.87 -0.93 -22.08
CA GLY A 446 2.88 -1.42 -20.71
C GLY A 446 3.60 -2.75 -20.56
N ARG A 447 4.15 -2.95 -19.36
CA ARG A 447 4.85 -4.18 -18.96
C ARG A 447 4.26 -4.70 -17.66
N LEU A 448 4.10 -6.01 -17.54
CA LEU A 448 3.63 -6.64 -16.31
C LEU A 448 4.60 -6.36 -15.15
N PRO A 449 4.15 -5.74 -14.04
CA PRO A 449 4.97 -5.55 -12.84
C PRO A 449 4.87 -6.76 -11.89
N GLU A 450 4.20 -7.83 -12.29
CA GLU A 450 3.98 -9.05 -11.54
C GLU A 450 3.89 -10.24 -12.50
N ALA A 451 4.38 -11.41 -12.08
CA ALA A 451 4.23 -12.62 -12.88
C ALA A 451 2.79 -13.15 -12.76
N ILE A 452 2.19 -13.54 -13.89
CA ILE A 452 0.88 -14.18 -13.91
C ILE A 452 1.08 -15.71 -13.85
N PRO A 453 0.78 -16.37 -12.73
CA PRO A 453 0.98 -17.81 -12.58
C PRO A 453 -0.04 -18.61 -13.41
N ILE A 454 0.24 -19.89 -13.66
CA ILE A 454 -0.72 -20.80 -14.30
C ILE A 454 -1.81 -21.19 -13.30
N SER A 455 -1.39 -21.57 -12.09
CA SER A 455 -2.26 -21.89 -10.95
C SER A 455 -1.85 -21.12 -9.70
N ILE A 456 -2.81 -20.90 -8.80
CA ILE A 456 -2.51 -20.36 -7.46
C ILE A 456 -1.60 -21.31 -6.69
N ASP A 457 -1.72 -22.63 -6.90
CA ASP A 457 -0.91 -23.64 -6.23
C ASP A 457 0.57 -23.61 -6.62
N ASP A 458 0.91 -22.94 -7.73
CA ASP A 458 2.31 -22.74 -8.15
C ASP A 458 3.02 -21.69 -7.28
N ILE A 459 2.29 -20.92 -6.47
CA ILE A 459 2.85 -19.83 -5.68
C ILE A 459 3.37 -20.33 -4.33
N PRO A 460 4.64 -20.06 -3.96
CA PRO A 460 5.22 -20.51 -2.69
C PRO A 460 4.49 -20.03 -1.44
N ALA A 461 3.86 -18.85 -1.49
CA ALA A 461 3.16 -18.31 -0.34
C ALA A 461 1.81 -18.99 -0.06
N THR A 462 1.20 -19.70 -1.03
CA THR A 462 -0.22 -20.11 -0.99
C THR A 462 -0.59 -20.95 0.22
N ARG A 463 0.27 -21.90 0.63
CA ARG A 463 0.00 -22.73 1.82
C ARG A 463 -0.05 -21.93 3.13
N TYR A 464 0.66 -20.81 3.19
CA TYR A 464 0.77 -19.95 4.37
C TYR A 464 0.16 -18.57 4.10
N PHE A 465 -0.79 -18.49 3.17
CA PHE A 465 -1.58 -17.30 2.89
C PHE A 465 -3.08 -17.65 3.02
N PRO A 466 -3.88 -16.89 3.78
CA PRO A 466 -3.50 -15.74 4.61
C PRO A 466 -2.87 -16.13 5.97
N GLY A 467 -2.53 -17.41 6.16
CA GLY A 467 -2.11 -17.92 7.47
C GLY A 467 -3.29 -18.12 8.40
N THR A 468 -3.10 -17.87 9.69
CA THR A 468 -4.12 -17.97 10.72
C THR A 468 -4.65 -16.58 11.08
N ARG A 469 -5.52 -16.49 12.09
CA ARG A 469 -5.89 -15.19 12.66
C ARG A 469 -4.67 -14.47 13.26
N ASP A 470 -3.83 -15.22 13.96
CA ASP A 470 -2.81 -14.67 14.83
C ASP A 470 -1.41 -14.69 14.20
N LEU A 471 -1.19 -15.51 13.17
CA LEU A 471 0.15 -15.74 12.60
C LEU A 471 0.12 -15.94 11.09
N VAL A 472 1.05 -15.28 10.40
CA VAL A 472 1.39 -15.55 9.01
C VAL A 472 2.90 -15.71 8.87
N GLN A 473 3.33 -16.67 8.05
CA GLN A 473 4.72 -17.13 7.98
C GLN A 473 5.24 -16.97 6.57
N TYR A 474 6.26 -16.11 6.38
CA TYR A 474 6.85 -15.84 5.06
C TYR A 474 7.93 -16.88 4.76
N ARG A 475 7.49 -18.14 4.63
CA ARG A 475 8.37 -19.32 4.48
C ARG A 475 9.09 -19.37 3.15
N GLU A 476 8.51 -18.78 2.12
CA GLU A 476 9.13 -18.60 0.81
C GLU A 476 10.42 -17.77 0.87
N GLY A 477 10.58 -16.89 1.86
CA GLY A 477 11.75 -16.03 1.96
C GLY A 477 11.90 -15.16 0.71
N LEU A 478 13.03 -15.28 0.01
CA LEU A 478 13.30 -14.51 -1.22
C LEU A 478 12.56 -15.01 -2.46
N ASP A 479 11.90 -16.17 -2.40
CA ASP A 479 11.15 -16.78 -3.50
C ASP A 479 9.74 -16.15 -3.65
N VAL A 480 9.71 -14.85 -3.94
CA VAL A 480 8.48 -14.08 -4.20
C VAL A 480 8.44 -13.65 -5.66
N GLY A 481 7.30 -13.88 -6.32
CA GLY A 481 7.08 -13.48 -7.72
C GLY A 481 8.05 -14.15 -8.69
N TYR A 482 8.51 -13.41 -9.69
CA TYR A 482 9.45 -13.89 -10.71
C TYR A 482 10.75 -14.46 -10.14
N ARG A 483 11.21 -14.00 -8.97
CA ARG A 483 12.40 -14.56 -8.31
C ARG A 483 12.25 -16.06 -8.10
N TYR A 484 11.07 -16.50 -7.66
CA TYR A 484 10.78 -17.93 -7.53
C TYR A 484 10.67 -18.61 -8.90
N PHE A 485 9.82 -18.07 -9.78
CA PHE A 485 9.48 -18.73 -11.03
C PHE A 485 10.70 -18.90 -11.94
N ASP A 486 11.55 -17.88 -12.04
CA ASP A 486 12.71 -17.90 -12.93
C ASP A 486 13.89 -18.67 -12.33
N THR A 487 14.12 -18.56 -11.01
CA THR A 487 15.18 -19.34 -10.34
C THR A 487 14.92 -20.84 -10.40
N ASN A 488 13.64 -21.25 -10.36
CA ASN A 488 13.25 -22.65 -10.31
C ASN A 488 12.69 -23.18 -11.64
N ASP A 489 12.75 -22.38 -12.72
CA ASP A 489 12.23 -22.71 -14.05
C ASP A 489 10.76 -23.23 -14.03
N ILE A 490 9.94 -22.60 -13.20
CA ILE A 490 8.52 -22.94 -13.08
C ILE A 490 7.75 -22.21 -14.20
N PRO A 491 6.88 -22.90 -14.96
CA PRO A 491 6.06 -22.27 -15.98
C PRO A 491 5.13 -21.20 -15.40
N VAL A 492 5.01 -20.08 -16.11
CA VAL A 492 4.07 -18.99 -15.82
C VAL A 492 3.25 -18.71 -17.06
N ARG A 493 2.02 -18.19 -16.89
CA ARG A 493 1.17 -17.81 -18.02
C ARG A 493 1.76 -16.61 -18.75
N PHE A 494 2.17 -15.59 -18.01
CA PHE A 494 2.93 -14.46 -18.51
C PHE A 494 4.02 -14.07 -17.50
N PRO A 495 5.29 -13.96 -17.92
CA PRO A 495 6.38 -13.64 -17.01
C PRO A 495 6.41 -12.17 -16.61
N PHE A 496 7.11 -11.85 -15.53
CA PHE A 496 7.36 -10.47 -15.11
C PHE A 496 8.04 -9.69 -16.25
N GLY A 497 7.59 -8.46 -16.48
CA GLY A 497 8.02 -7.61 -17.58
C GLY A 497 7.44 -7.96 -18.95
N HIS A 498 6.54 -8.95 -19.07
CA HIS A 498 5.90 -9.26 -20.35
C HIS A 498 5.01 -8.11 -20.85
N GLY A 499 4.96 -7.95 -22.17
CA GLY A 499 4.14 -6.94 -22.85
C GLY A 499 4.55 -6.84 -24.31
N LEU A 500 3.60 -7.00 -25.22
CA LEU A 500 3.81 -6.87 -26.66
C LEU A 500 3.63 -5.41 -27.11
N ALA A 501 4.16 -5.10 -28.28
CA ALA A 501 3.96 -3.82 -28.97
C ALA A 501 3.52 -4.09 -30.42
N TYR A 502 2.95 -3.09 -31.09
CA TYR A 502 2.62 -3.21 -32.52
C TYR A 502 3.83 -3.15 -33.46
N THR A 503 5.00 -2.86 -32.90
CA THR A 503 6.28 -2.89 -33.60
C THR A 503 7.25 -3.88 -32.96
N SER A 504 8.39 -4.11 -33.61
CA SER A 504 9.46 -4.97 -33.10
C SER A 504 10.71 -4.15 -32.78
N PHE A 505 11.47 -4.61 -31.79
CA PHE A 505 12.71 -3.98 -31.36
C PHE A 505 13.84 -5.00 -31.43
N ALA A 506 14.99 -4.60 -31.96
CA ALA A 506 16.23 -5.37 -31.95
C ALA A 506 17.20 -4.77 -30.92
N TYR A 507 17.99 -5.64 -30.27
CA TYR A 507 18.90 -5.28 -29.18
C TYR A 507 20.28 -5.70 -29.65
N GLU A 508 21.22 -4.76 -29.72
CA GLU A 508 22.56 -5.01 -30.26
C GLU A 508 23.61 -4.25 -29.46
N ASN A 509 24.87 -4.68 -29.58
CA ASN A 509 26.05 -3.98 -29.07
C ASN A 509 26.05 -3.70 -27.55
N LEU A 510 25.67 -4.70 -26.73
CA LEU A 510 25.84 -4.61 -25.27
C LEU A 510 27.32 -4.37 -24.93
N GLN A 511 27.57 -3.33 -24.14
CA GLN A 511 28.88 -3.02 -23.57
C GLN A 511 28.72 -2.87 -22.07
N VAL A 512 29.46 -3.67 -21.30
CA VAL A 512 29.51 -3.57 -19.84
C VAL A 512 30.88 -3.05 -19.43
N ALA A 513 30.89 -1.93 -18.71
CA ALA A 513 32.11 -1.30 -18.23
C ALA A 513 31.91 -0.76 -16.80
N ILE A 514 33.01 -0.72 -16.03
CA ILE A 514 33.03 -0.17 -14.68
C ILE A 514 33.42 1.30 -14.79
N HIS A 515 32.49 2.19 -14.45
CA HIS A 515 32.69 3.64 -14.46
C HIS A 515 32.68 4.23 -13.04
N VAL A 516 33.26 5.42 -12.88
CA VAL A 516 33.22 6.23 -11.66
C VAL A 516 32.69 7.62 -12.07
N ASP A 517 31.36 7.80 -12.00
CA ASP A 517 30.47 8.96 -12.30
C ASP A 517 30.63 9.66 -13.68
N GLU A 518 29.62 10.25 -14.37
CA GLU A 518 28.32 10.88 -14.01
C GLU A 518 27.11 10.47 -14.93
N ASP A 519 25.90 10.38 -14.33
CA ASP A 519 24.48 10.68 -14.75
C ASP A 519 24.06 10.76 -16.26
N TYR A 520 22.91 10.28 -16.79
CA TYR A 520 21.55 9.90 -16.34
C TYR A 520 20.81 9.13 -17.51
N PHE A 521 19.71 8.38 -17.25
CA PHE A 521 18.90 7.63 -18.26
C PHE A 521 17.50 8.23 -18.51
N GLN A 522 16.96 8.04 -19.73
CA GLN A 522 15.63 8.46 -20.18
C GLN A 522 14.92 7.32 -20.95
N LYS A 523 13.60 7.19 -20.76
CA LYS A 523 12.74 6.35 -21.62
C LYS A 523 12.77 6.86 -23.06
N LEU A 524 12.86 5.95 -24.04
CA LEU A 524 13.04 6.31 -25.43
C LEU A 524 11.82 5.90 -26.26
N GLU A 525 11.13 6.89 -26.79
CA GLU A 525 10.37 6.70 -28.02
C GLU A 525 11.38 6.60 -29.18
N ILE A 526 11.17 5.59 -30.02
CA ILE A 526 11.98 5.33 -31.19
C ILE A 526 11.01 5.21 -32.36
N GLU A 527 11.15 6.09 -33.34
CA GLU A 527 10.39 6.03 -34.59
C GLU A 527 10.73 4.74 -35.36
N PRO A 528 9.82 4.20 -36.19
CA PRO A 528 10.08 3.01 -36.99
C PRO A 528 11.40 3.10 -37.77
N GLY A 529 12.28 2.12 -37.56
CA GLY A 529 13.58 2.04 -38.23
C GLY A 529 14.70 2.90 -37.61
N GLN A 530 14.45 3.62 -36.51
CA GLN A 530 15.51 4.30 -35.77
C GLN A 530 16.20 3.40 -34.75
N SER A 531 17.41 3.78 -34.35
CA SER A 531 18.19 3.11 -33.30
C SER A 531 18.69 4.15 -32.31
N ARG A 532 18.83 3.75 -31.05
CA ARG A 532 19.23 4.66 -29.97
C ARG A 532 20.05 3.89 -28.93
N ALA A 533 21.08 4.52 -28.39
CA ALA A 533 21.86 3.96 -27.30
C ALA A 533 21.11 4.13 -25.98
N VAL A 534 21.15 3.10 -25.13
CA VAL A 534 20.59 3.09 -23.78
C VAL A 534 21.69 2.74 -22.80
N GLU A 535 21.75 3.48 -21.69
CA GLU A 535 22.73 3.29 -20.63
C GLU A 535 22.03 2.99 -19.30
N PHE A 536 22.57 2.04 -18.54
CA PHE A 536 22.10 1.66 -17.22
C PHE A 536 23.26 1.69 -16.24
N GLU A 537 23.05 2.34 -15.10
CA GLU A 537 24.00 2.34 -14.00
C GLU A 537 23.60 1.28 -12.98
N LEU A 538 24.55 0.40 -12.62
CA LEU A 538 24.40 -0.60 -11.58
C LEU A 538 25.40 -0.30 -10.47
N ASP A 539 24.89 0.14 -9.32
CA ASP A 539 25.71 0.41 -8.14
C ASP A 539 26.14 -0.90 -7.45
N ILE A 540 26.95 -0.78 -6.39
CA ILE A 540 27.39 -1.95 -5.63
C ILE A 540 26.23 -2.71 -4.96
N ARG A 541 25.11 -2.03 -4.67
CA ARG A 541 23.91 -2.65 -4.08
C ARG A 541 23.23 -3.60 -5.06
N SER A 542 23.35 -3.36 -6.36
CA SER A 542 22.84 -4.23 -7.42
C SER A 542 23.46 -5.65 -7.41
N PHE A 543 24.60 -5.81 -6.74
CA PHE A 543 25.34 -7.08 -6.63
C PHE A 543 25.39 -7.63 -5.19
N ALA A 544 24.76 -6.94 -4.24
CA ALA A 544 24.87 -7.24 -2.83
C ALA A 544 23.64 -8.00 -2.32
N PHE A 545 23.86 -8.93 -1.38
CA PHE A 545 22.81 -9.50 -0.53
C PHE A 545 22.98 -8.98 0.90
N PHE A 546 21.93 -9.08 1.71
CA PHE A 546 22.00 -8.71 3.12
C PHE A 546 22.53 -9.88 3.95
N ASP A 547 23.75 -9.75 4.46
CA ASP A 547 24.36 -10.77 5.31
C ASP A 547 23.87 -10.58 6.76
N THR A 548 22.98 -11.47 7.22
CA THR A 548 22.35 -11.41 8.54
C THR A 548 23.32 -11.68 9.70
N GLY A 549 24.43 -12.38 9.45
CA GLY A 549 25.45 -12.64 10.48
C GLY A 549 26.33 -11.41 10.74
N SER A 550 26.64 -10.63 9.70
CA SER A 550 27.38 -9.37 9.85
C SER A 550 26.50 -8.13 9.96
N ASN A 551 25.20 -8.24 9.69
CA ASN A 551 24.24 -7.13 9.61
C ASN A 551 24.67 -6.04 8.60
N GLU A 552 25.17 -6.46 7.43
CA GLU A 552 25.70 -5.57 6.38
C GLU A 552 25.34 -6.06 4.98
N TRP A 553 25.16 -5.12 4.05
CA TRP A 553 25.12 -5.43 2.61
C TRP A 553 26.49 -5.93 2.13
N THR A 554 26.51 -7.11 1.53
CA THR A 554 27.73 -7.82 1.16
C THR A 554 27.71 -8.29 -0.28
N VAL A 555 28.80 -8.04 -1.00
CA VAL A 555 29.09 -8.68 -2.30
C VAL A 555 30.00 -9.88 -2.05
N GLU A 556 29.62 -11.05 -2.58
CA GLU A 556 30.36 -12.29 -2.34
C GLU A 556 31.75 -12.26 -3.00
N SER A 557 32.79 -12.75 -2.32
CA SER A 557 34.11 -12.96 -2.96
C SER A 557 34.01 -14.10 -3.95
N SER A 558 34.48 -13.86 -5.18
CA SER A 558 34.63 -14.83 -6.29
C SER A 558 33.42 -15.07 -7.20
N SER A 559 32.37 -14.24 -7.15
CA SER A 559 31.26 -14.36 -8.09
C SER A 559 31.55 -13.65 -9.43
N GLN A 560 31.45 -14.42 -10.51
CA GLN A 560 31.10 -13.90 -11.81
C GLN A 560 29.60 -13.58 -11.77
N PHE A 561 29.22 -12.35 -12.06
CA PHE A 561 27.82 -11.98 -12.22
C PHE A 561 27.50 -11.92 -13.71
N GLU A 562 26.36 -12.48 -14.08
CA GLU A 562 25.80 -12.34 -15.41
C GLU A 562 24.88 -11.11 -15.41
N ILE A 563 25.07 -10.24 -16.40
CA ILE A 563 24.18 -9.12 -16.70
C ILE A 563 23.34 -9.54 -17.89
N GLN A 564 22.03 -9.62 -17.70
CA GLN A 564 21.08 -9.99 -18.74
C GLN A 564 20.26 -8.76 -19.14
N VAL A 565 20.10 -8.55 -20.44
CA VAL A 565 19.27 -7.48 -21.01
C VAL A 565 18.21 -8.11 -21.90
N GLY A 566 16.95 -7.81 -21.59
CA GLY A 566 15.78 -8.37 -22.25
C GLY A 566 14.60 -7.41 -22.25
N SER A 567 13.53 -7.80 -22.94
CA SER A 567 12.24 -7.09 -22.91
C SER A 567 11.27 -7.64 -21.87
N SER A 568 11.58 -8.79 -21.28
CA SER A 568 10.93 -9.36 -20.08
C SER A 568 11.93 -10.24 -19.34
N SER A 569 11.58 -10.71 -18.15
CA SER A 569 12.40 -11.67 -17.38
C SER A 569 12.71 -12.97 -18.13
N ARG A 570 11.93 -13.33 -19.16
CA ARG A 570 12.12 -14.54 -19.98
C ARG A 570 12.35 -14.30 -21.48
N ASP A 571 12.41 -13.04 -21.91
CA ASP A 571 12.84 -12.65 -23.26
C ASP A 571 14.18 -11.92 -23.16
N ILE A 572 15.22 -12.70 -22.83
CA ILE A 572 16.61 -12.23 -22.70
C ILE A 572 17.28 -12.30 -24.06
N ARG A 573 17.83 -11.16 -24.50
CA ARG A 573 18.36 -10.99 -25.87
C ARG A 573 19.85 -10.79 -25.89
N LEU A 574 20.39 -10.13 -24.87
CA LEU A 574 21.83 -9.90 -24.69
C LEU A 574 22.25 -10.32 -23.29
N SER A 575 23.47 -10.81 -23.16
CA SER A 575 24.08 -11.14 -21.88
C SER A 575 25.57 -10.83 -21.91
N ASP A 576 26.12 -10.34 -20.80
CA ASP A 576 27.56 -10.23 -20.59
C ASP A 576 27.90 -10.55 -19.12
N THR A 577 29.17 -10.61 -18.77
CA THR A 577 29.60 -11.03 -17.44
C THR A 577 30.61 -10.07 -16.84
N ILE A 578 30.42 -9.76 -15.55
CA ILE A 578 31.34 -8.94 -14.77
C ILE A 578 31.93 -9.76 -13.62
N ARG A 579 33.19 -9.49 -13.27
CA ARG A 579 33.87 -10.11 -12.13
C ARG A 579 34.38 -9.05 -11.17
N PHE A 580 34.04 -9.19 -9.90
CA PHE A 580 34.63 -8.39 -8.84
C PHE A 580 35.97 -9.00 -8.39
N LYS A 581 36.99 -8.15 -8.23
CA LYS A 581 38.33 -8.58 -7.75
C LYS A 581 38.35 -8.93 -6.26
N THR A 582 37.37 -8.42 -5.49
CA THR A 582 37.30 -8.50 -4.04
C THR A 582 35.85 -8.62 -3.59
N GLY A 583 35.57 -9.48 -2.61
CA GLY A 583 34.28 -9.59 -1.92
C GLY A 583 34.44 -10.29 -0.57
N LYS A 584 33.38 -10.44 0.22
CA LYS A 584 33.40 -11.17 1.51
C LYS A 584 32.75 -12.55 1.35
N LYS A 585 33.07 -13.50 2.23
CA LYS A 585 32.34 -14.78 2.25
C LYS A 585 31.06 -14.60 3.05
N ALA A 586 29.94 -15.13 2.55
CA ALA A 586 28.69 -15.16 3.30
C ALA A 586 28.86 -15.88 4.66
N THR A 587 28.30 -15.31 5.72
CA THR A 587 28.24 -15.93 7.04
C THR A 587 27.38 -17.20 7.04
N THR A 588 27.43 -17.97 8.13
CA THR A 588 26.60 -19.19 8.26
C THR A 588 25.12 -18.82 8.34
N GLU A 589 24.82 -17.76 9.08
CA GLU A 589 23.50 -17.18 9.30
C GLU A 589 22.89 -16.70 7.97
N ALA A 590 23.68 -16.02 7.13
CA ALA A 590 23.23 -15.60 5.81
C ALA A 590 22.97 -16.78 4.86
N ARG A 591 23.68 -17.89 5.00
CA ARG A 591 23.44 -19.10 4.18
C ARG A 591 22.17 -19.85 4.60
N GLN A 592 21.81 -19.79 5.88
CA GLN A 592 20.57 -20.40 6.38
C GLN A 592 19.31 -19.70 5.87
N SER A 593 19.40 -18.42 5.51
CA SER A 593 18.31 -17.66 4.89
C SER A 593 18.22 -17.80 3.37
N TYR A 594 19.11 -18.54 2.72
CA TYR A 594 18.94 -18.82 1.29
C TYR A 594 17.64 -19.59 1.04
N PRO A 595 16.90 -19.27 -0.03
CA PRO A 595 15.77 -20.09 -0.43
C PRO A 595 16.27 -21.52 -0.70
N PRO A 596 15.54 -22.56 -0.23
CA PRO A 596 15.86 -23.92 -0.62
C PRO A 596 15.70 -24.05 -2.14
N LYS A 597 16.58 -24.78 -2.81
CA LYS A 597 16.37 -25.08 -4.23
C LYS A 597 15.19 -26.04 -4.38
N ALA A 598 14.29 -25.81 -5.32
CA ALA A 598 13.27 -26.79 -5.66
C ALA A 598 13.95 -28.13 -5.98
N THR A 599 13.54 -29.21 -5.30
CA THR A 599 13.98 -30.56 -5.67
C THR A 599 13.35 -30.94 -7.01
N GLN A 600 14.01 -31.78 -7.83
CA GLN A 600 13.59 -32.22 -9.18
C GLN A 600 12.18 -32.87 -9.29
N ASN A 601 11.39 -32.92 -8.22
CA ASN A 601 10.10 -33.61 -8.14
C ASN A 601 8.86 -32.69 -8.19
N GLY A 602 9.01 -31.40 -8.51
CA GLY A 602 7.86 -30.52 -8.78
C GLY A 602 6.94 -30.24 -7.59
N ALA A 603 7.38 -30.47 -6.35
CA ALA A 603 6.62 -30.10 -5.15
C ALA A 603 6.77 -28.58 -4.88
N PRO A 604 5.68 -27.83 -4.59
CA PRO A 604 5.76 -26.41 -4.28
C PRO A 604 6.69 -26.15 -3.08
N LEU A 605 7.50 -25.07 -3.12
CA LEU A 605 8.49 -24.77 -2.08
C LEU A 605 7.91 -24.68 -0.65
N SER A 606 6.65 -24.27 -0.55
CA SER A 606 5.88 -24.19 0.69
C SER A 606 5.67 -25.54 1.38
N SER A 607 5.70 -26.63 0.60
CA SER A 607 5.69 -28.00 1.10
C SER A 607 7.06 -28.47 1.61
N ILE A 608 8.12 -27.75 1.26
CA ILE A 608 9.53 -28.10 1.53
C ILE A 608 10.06 -27.39 2.79
N VAL A 609 9.66 -26.14 3.05
CA VAL A 609 10.15 -25.39 4.22
C VAL A 609 9.37 -25.77 5.48
N GLY A 610 9.87 -26.77 6.21
CA GLY A 610 9.36 -27.16 7.54
C GLY A 610 9.76 -26.18 8.65
N ASP A 611 9.16 -26.33 9.83
CA ASP A 611 9.30 -25.42 10.98
C ASP A 611 10.76 -25.18 11.38
N ASP A 612 11.56 -26.24 11.42
CA ASP A 612 12.98 -26.13 11.76
C ASP A 612 13.76 -25.30 10.74
N VAL A 613 13.58 -25.56 9.45
CA VAL A 613 14.28 -24.82 8.38
C VAL A 613 13.85 -23.35 8.37
N PHE A 614 12.56 -23.09 8.60
CA PHE A 614 12.06 -21.72 8.71
C PHE A 614 12.63 -21.00 9.92
N ALA A 615 12.58 -21.62 11.10
CA ALA A 615 13.03 -21.02 12.35
C ALA A 615 14.56 -20.80 12.40
N ASP A 616 15.35 -21.60 11.68
CA ASP A 616 16.81 -21.39 11.56
C ASP A 616 17.17 -20.04 10.95
N ARG A 617 16.31 -19.48 10.07
CA ARG A 617 16.53 -18.16 9.45
C ARG A 617 16.53 -17.01 10.44
N PHE A 618 15.98 -17.21 11.63
CA PHE A 618 15.86 -16.18 12.67
C PHE A 618 17.02 -16.20 13.67
N GLY A 619 18.02 -17.08 13.47
CA GLY A 619 19.23 -17.13 14.28
C GLY A 619 18.92 -17.25 15.78
N MET A 620 19.32 -16.24 16.56
CA MET A 620 19.08 -16.22 18.02
C MET A 620 17.59 -16.24 18.40
N LEU A 621 16.69 -15.84 17.52
CA LEU A 621 15.24 -15.84 17.76
C LEU A 621 14.56 -17.16 17.35
N ARG A 622 15.33 -18.17 16.90
CA ARG A 622 14.81 -19.48 16.50
C ARG A 622 13.84 -20.08 17.51
N TYR A 623 14.20 -20.11 18.79
CA TYR A 623 13.35 -20.69 19.84
C TYR A 623 12.02 -19.94 19.99
N ASN A 624 12.07 -18.59 19.98
CA ASN A 624 10.87 -17.76 20.04
C ASN A 624 9.94 -18.02 18.84
N VAL A 625 10.50 -18.19 17.65
CA VAL A 625 9.73 -18.48 16.44
C VAL A 625 9.05 -19.85 16.52
N LEU A 626 9.76 -20.89 16.95
CA LEU A 626 9.17 -22.22 17.15
C LEU A 626 8.05 -22.18 18.19
N GLN A 627 8.26 -21.45 19.30
CA GLN A 627 7.24 -21.27 20.32
C GLN A 627 5.99 -20.55 19.77
N MET A 628 6.16 -19.49 18.97
CA MET A 628 5.04 -18.78 18.34
C MET A 628 4.24 -19.70 17.40
N ILE A 629 4.93 -20.55 16.63
CA ILE A 629 4.28 -21.52 15.74
C ILE A 629 3.51 -22.59 16.54
N GLU A 630 4.12 -23.11 17.59
CA GLU A 630 3.48 -24.12 18.46
C GLU A 630 2.24 -23.53 19.18
N GLU A 631 2.35 -22.32 19.72
CA GLU A 631 1.23 -21.61 20.36
C GLU A 631 0.08 -21.36 19.39
N ASP A 632 0.37 -20.95 18.16
CA ASP A 632 -0.63 -20.73 17.10
C ASP A 632 -1.34 -22.03 16.69
N ASN A 633 -0.59 -23.12 16.54
CA ASN A 633 -1.18 -24.45 16.28
C ASN A 633 -2.11 -24.90 17.43
N LEU A 634 -1.74 -24.60 18.67
CA LEU A 634 -2.55 -24.91 19.85
C LEU A 634 -3.82 -24.06 19.91
N THR A 635 -3.74 -22.75 19.67
CA THR A 635 -4.92 -21.86 19.71
C THR A 635 -5.92 -22.22 18.61
N GLN A 636 -5.45 -22.58 17.42
CA GLN A 636 -6.32 -23.08 16.35
C GLN A 636 -7.09 -24.35 16.76
N SER A 637 -6.45 -25.26 17.50
CA SER A 637 -7.08 -26.51 17.93
C SER A 637 -8.17 -26.32 19.00
N ILE A 638 -8.08 -25.25 19.80
CA ILE A 638 -8.97 -25.00 20.95
C ILE A 638 -10.21 -24.19 20.56
N GLN A 639 -10.19 -23.49 19.39
CA GLN A 639 -11.29 -22.64 18.88
C GLN A 639 -11.92 -21.70 19.94
N SER A 640 -11.14 -21.26 20.93
CA SER A 640 -11.65 -20.44 22.03
C SER A 640 -11.20 -19.00 21.87
N CYS A 641 -12.15 -18.09 21.63
CA CYS A 641 -11.91 -16.64 21.71
C CYS A 641 -12.05 -16.10 23.16
N LYS A 642 -12.05 -16.98 24.17
CA LYS A 642 -12.04 -16.60 25.59
C LYS A 642 -10.61 -16.66 26.18
N PRO A 643 -10.25 -15.71 27.06
CA PRO A 643 -11.05 -14.54 27.46
C PRO A 643 -11.10 -13.47 26.35
N ILE A 644 -12.24 -12.79 26.21
CA ILE A 644 -12.34 -11.61 25.34
C ILE A 644 -11.50 -10.48 25.96
N HIS A 645 -10.72 -9.78 25.15
CA HIS A 645 -9.91 -8.64 25.54
C HIS A 645 -9.95 -7.54 24.45
N ARG A 646 -9.31 -6.39 24.70
CA ARG A 646 -9.32 -5.22 23.81
C ARG A 646 -8.86 -5.51 22.36
N ASN A 647 -8.03 -6.55 22.15
CA ASN A 647 -7.52 -6.96 20.82
C ASN A 647 -8.32 -8.11 20.20
N THR A 648 -9.34 -8.65 20.87
CA THR A 648 -10.24 -9.62 20.25
C THR A 648 -11.02 -8.93 19.13
N LEU A 649 -11.11 -9.58 17.97
CA LEU A 649 -11.90 -9.09 16.84
C LEU A 649 -13.38 -9.09 17.20
N LEU A 650 -14.12 -8.12 16.69
CA LEU A 650 -15.55 -7.99 16.97
C LEU A 650 -16.34 -9.22 16.50
N LYS A 651 -16.01 -9.77 15.32
CA LYS A 651 -16.58 -11.03 14.82
C LYS A 651 -16.34 -12.20 15.78
N ASP A 652 -15.11 -12.37 16.26
CA ASP A 652 -14.75 -13.44 17.20
C ASP A 652 -15.50 -13.29 18.52
N ALA A 653 -15.56 -12.08 19.07
CA ALA A 653 -16.30 -11.80 20.30
C ALA A 653 -17.81 -12.08 20.11
N ALA A 654 -18.36 -11.78 18.94
CA ALA A 654 -19.76 -12.03 18.60
C ALA A 654 -20.10 -13.54 18.58
N THR A 655 -19.16 -14.42 18.23
CA THR A 655 -19.43 -15.87 18.25
C THR A 655 -19.78 -16.40 19.65
N VAL A 656 -19.24 -15.79 20.72
CA VAL A 656 -19.42 -16.27 22.11
C VAL A 656 -20.18 -15.30 23.04
N SER A 657 -20.44 -14.05 22.60
CA SER A 657 -21.12 -13.03 23.42
C SER A 657 -22.31 -12.41 22.70
N LEU A 658 -23.47 -12.39 23.36
CA LEU A 658 -24.66 -11.70 22.85
C LEU A 658 -24.47 -10.18 22.80
N ILE A 659 -23.73 -9.61 23.77
CA ILE A 659 -23.44 -8.17 23.81
C ILE A 659 -22.62 -7.79 22.57
N ALA A 660 -21.58 -8.57 22.24
CA ALA A 660 -20.77 -8.33 21.05
C ALA A 660 -21.58 -8.51 19.75
N ARG A 661 -22.49 -9.50 19.67
CA ARG A 661 -23.41 -9.65 18.51
C ARG A 661 -24.30 -8.45 18.28
N VAL A 662 -24.90 -7.92 19.34
CA VAL A 662 -25.77 -6.73 19.24
C VAL A 662 -24.92 -5.52 18.84
N MET A 663 -23.76 -5.34 19.46
CA MET A 663 -22.84 -4.25 19.16
C MET A 663 -22.39 -4.27 17.69
N MET A 664 -22.01 -5.43 17.16
CA MET A 664 -21.64 -5.59 15.75
C MET A 664 -22.76 -5.17 14.80
N LYS A 665 -24.00 -5.62 15.06
CA LYS A 665 -25.16 -5.22 14.25
C LYS A 665 -25.42 -3.72 14.29
N VAL A 666 -25.26 -3.08 15.45
CA VAL A 666 -25.43 -1.63 15.59
C VAL A 666 -24.34 -0.89 14.82
N ILE A 667 -23.08 -1.29 14.94
CA ILE A 667 -21.95 -0.63 14.24
C ILE A 667 -22.13 -0.75 12.73
N ILE A 668 -22.41 -1.95 12.22
CA ILE A 668 -22.67 -2.16 10.77
C ILE A 668 -23.83 -1.27 10.30
N HIS A 669 -24.93 -1.23 11.05
CA HIS A 669 -26.10 -0.41 10.70
C HIS A 669 -25.79 1.09 10.67
N VAL A 670 -25.00 1.58 11.64
CA VAL A 670 -24.60 2.99 11.70
C VAL A 670 -23.65 3.33 10.55
N ALA A 671 -22.58 2.54 10.35
CA ALA A 671 -21.60 2.77 9.29
C ALA A 671 -22.23 2.68 7.89
N SER A 672 -23.16 1.75 7.68
CA SER A 672 -23.87 1.59 6.39
C SER A 672 -24.74 2.79 6.00
N ARG A 673 -25.06 3.71 6.92
CA ARG A 673 -25.84 4.92 6.62
C ARG A 673 -25.00 6.04 6.00
N GLU A 674 -23.68 5.95 6.10
CA GLU A 674 -22.75 6.95 5.53
C GLU A 674 -22.47 6.67 4.05
N VAL A 675 -22.80 5.47 3.57
CA VAL A 675 -22.67 5.07 2.17
C VAL A 675 -23.73 5.77 1.33
N GLN A 676 -23.29 6.48 0.30
CA GLN A 676 -24.18 7.17 -0.64
C GLN A 676 -24.82 6.20 -1.62
N ASP A 677 -25.97 6.58 -2.17
CA ASP A 677 -26.59 5.81 -3.25
C ASP A 677 -25.81 6.02 -4.55
N GLY A 678 -25.40 4.92 -5.18
CA GLY A 678 -24.56 4.94 -6.36
C GLY A 678 -24.10 3.54 -6.80
N PRO A 679 -23.39 3.43 -7.93
CA PRO A 679 -22.96 2.15 -8.50
C PRO A 679 -21.97 1.38 -7.58
N THR A 680 -21.20 2.09 -6.75
CA THR A 680 -20.19 1.50 -5.83
C THR A 680 -20.78 1.06 -4.49
N ARG A 681 -22.06 1.35 -4.21
CA ARG A 681 -22.69 1.17 -2.90
C ARG A 681 -22.56 -0.25 -2.34
N LYS A 682 -22.76 -1.28 -3.17
CA LYS A 682 -22.67 -2.69 -2.72
C LYS A 682 -21.25 -3.05 -2.27
N ARG A 683 -20.22 -2.61 -3.02
CA ARG A 683 -18.82 -2.76 -2.64
C ARG A 683 -18.53 -2.04 -1.34
N GLU A 684 -18.92 -0.78 -1.21
CA GLU A 684 -18.69 0.03 -0.01
C GLU A 684 -19.31 -0.62 1.23
N LEU A 685 -20.53 -1.16 1.11
CA LEU A 685 -21.17 -1.91 2.19
C LEU A 685 -20.45 -3.20 2.55
N LYS A 686 -19.95 -3.96 1.56
CA LYS A 686 -19.15 -5.17 1.81
C LYS A 686 -17.83 -4.81 2.49
N MET A 687 -17.15 -3.77 2.04
CA MET A 687 -15.94 -3.24 2.66
C MET A 687 -16.18 -2.83 4.11
N ILE A 688 -17.22 -2.04 4.38
CA ILE A 688 -17.60 -1.66 5.75
C ILE A 688 -17.86 -2.89 6.61
N THR A 689 -18.61 -3.86 6.09
CA THR A 689 -18.91 -5.10 6.83
C THR A 689 -17.63 -5.86 7.15
N ALA A 690 -16.75 -6.07 6.16
CA ALA A 690 -15.47 -6.76 6.34
C ALA A 690 -14.56 -6.04 7.34
N ASN A 691 -14.46 -4.71 7.24
CA ASN A 691 -13.67 -3.90 8.16
C ASN A 691 -14.22 -3.95 9.59
N VAL A 692 -15.54 -3.85 9.78
CA VAL A 692 -16.17 -3.93 11.12
C VAL A 692 -16.03 -5.33 11.72
N GLU A 693 -16.14 -6.38 10.91
CA GLU A 693 -15.94 -7.76 11.36
C GLU A 693 -14.51 -7.99 11.89
N ASN A 694 -13.52 -7.45 11.18
CA ASN A 694 -12.10 -7.57 11.49
C ASN A 694 -11.58 -6.46 12.44
N LEU A 695 -12.49 -5.68 13.04
CA LEU A 695 -12.16 -4.58 13.93
C LEU A 695 -11.86 -5.11 15.35
N PRO A 696 -10.67 -4.90 15.91
CA PRO A 696 -10.41 -5.16 17.32
C PRO A 696 -11.29 -4.27 18.21
N LEU A 697 -11.78 -4.80 19.33
CA LEU A 697 -12.68 -4.06 20.23
C LEU A 697 -12.16 -2.68 20.64
N ARG A 698 -10.84 -2.50 20.80
CA ARG A 698 -10.21 -1.21 21.13
C ARG A 698 -10.53 -0.11 20.11
N ASN A 699 -10.65 -0.45 18.83
CA ASN A 699 -10.84 0.53 17.75
C ASN A 699 -12.21 1.20 17.82
N ILE A 700 -13.19 0.59 18.51
CA ILE A 700 -14.50 1.20 18.79
C ILE A 700 -14.33 2.54 19.54
N VAL A 701 -13.34 2.63 20.43
CA VAL A 701 -13.03 3.87 21.16
C VAL A 701 -12.57 4.96 20.18
N LEU A 702 -11.63 4.63 19.29
CA LEU A 702 -11.01 5.59 18.36
C LEU A 702 -12.03 6.10 17.34
N PHE A 703 -12.82 5.22 16.73
CA PHE A 703 -13.87 5.63 15.80
C PHE A 703 -15.07 6.30 16.48
N SER A 704 -15.21 6.19 17.81
CA SER A 704 -16.27 6.92 18.54
C SER A 704 -16.02 8.42 18.65
N GLN A 705 -14.79 8.90 18.35
CA GLN A 705 -14.39 10.30 18.46
C GLN A 705 -14.71 10.89 19.85
N GLY A 706 -14.32 10.16 20.90
CA GLY A 706 -14.49 10.55 22.31
C GLY A 706 -15.83 10.19 22.95
N LYS A 707 -16.79 9.62 22.21
CA LYS A 707 -18.10 9.20 22.76
C LYS A 707 -18.03 7.95 23.64
N ILE A 708 -17.03 7.08 23.41
CA ILE A 708 -16.79 5.85 24.15
C ILE A 708 -15.38 5.90 24.72
N SER A 709 -15.22 5.64 26.02
CA SER A 709 -13.91 5.56 26.68
C SER A 709 -13.42 4.12 26.85
N PHE A 710 -12.11 3.93 27.04
CA PHE A 710 -11.55 2.61 27.35
C PHE A 710 -12.12 2.01 28.63
N GLN A 711 -12.41 2.82 29.65
CA GLN A 711 -13.03 2.34 30.90
C GLN A 711 -14.43 1.77 30.65
N PHE A 712 -15.21 2.40 29.78
CA PHE A 712 -16.51 1.89 29.39
C PHE A 712 -16.38 0.59 28.57
N LEU A 713 -15.45 0.56 27.61
CA LEU A 713 -15.17 -0.64 26.83
C LEU A 713 -14.73 -1.82 27.71
N ASP A 714 -13.82 -1.61 28.67
CA ASP A 714 -13.38 -2.65 29.61
C ASP A 714 -14.54 -3.18 30.45
N SER A 715 -15.48 -2.31 30.81
CA SER A 715 -16.69 -2.72 31.50
C SER A 715 -17.56 -3.61 30.61
N LEU A 716 -17.72 -3.27 29.33
CA LEU A 716 -18.41 -4.14 28.36
C LEU A 716 -17.68 -5.47 28.19
N ILE A 717 -16.36 -5.48 28.12
CA ILE A 717 -15.54 -6.71 28.02
C ILE A 717 -15.73 -7.59 29.26
N LEU A 718 -15.81 -7.03 30.46
CA LEU A 718 -16.15 -7.79 31.67
C LEU A 718 -17.53 -8.45 31.55
N LEU A 719 -18.54 -7.73 31.05
CA LEU A 719 -19.87 -8.29 30.80
C LEU A 719 -19.83 -9.38 29.72
N MET A 720 -19.08 -9.17 28.63
CA MET A 720 -18.91 -10.15 27.53
C MET A 720 -18.25 -11.44 28.02
N ASN A 721 -17.35 -11.36 29.00
CA ASN A 721 -16.72 -12.50 29.66
C ASN A 721 -17.58 -13.15 30.77
N GLY A 722 -18.80 -12.67 30.99
CA GLY A 722 -19.72 -13.19 32.02
C GLY A 722 -19.44 -12.67 33.43
N ASN A 723 -18.57 -11.67 33.59
CA ASN A 723 -18.28 -11.02 34.87
C ASN A 723 -19.25 -9.86 35.15
N TYR A 724 -20.55 -10.19 35.21
CA TYR A 724 -21.64 -9.21 35.23
C TYR A 724 -21.56 -8.24 36.42
N SER A 725 -21.28 -8.76 37.62
CA SER A 725 -21.24 -7.94 38.83
C SER A 725 -20.14 -6.89 38.79
N LYS A 726 -18.92 -7.25 38.35
CA LYS A 726 -17.83 -6.28 38.17
C LYS A 726 -18.13 -5.32 37.04
N GLY A 727 -18.62 -5.80 35.89
CA GLY A 727 -18.94 -4.95 34.74
C GLY A 727 -19.97 -3.86 35.07
N PHE A 728 -21.11 -4.22 35.67
CA PHE A 728 -22.13 -3.24 36.08
C PHE A 728 -21.62 -2.27 37.14
N ARG A 729 -20.82 -2.77 38.10
CA ARG A 729 -20.20 -1.93 39.13
C ARG A 729 -19.31 -0.86 38.49
N THR A 730 -18.43 -1.23 37.56
CA THR A 730 -17.52 -0.29 36.90
C THR A 730 -18.27 0.78 36.12
N ILE A 731 -19.35 0.44 35.39
CA ILE A 731 -20.19 1.41 34.67
C ILE A 731 -20.82 2.44 35.62
N LEU A 732 -21.34 2.00 36.76
CA LEU A 732 -21.99 2.89 37.75
C LEU A 732 -20.98 3.84 38.41
N PHE A 733 -19.75 3.38 38.64
CA PHE A 733 -18.69 4.22 39.23
C PHE A 733 -18.02 5.15 38.21
N SER A 734 -17.99 4.81 36.92
CA SER A 734 -17.48 5.69 35.87
C SER A 734 -18.40 6.89 35.63
N GLN A 735 -19.73 6.68 35.70
CA GLN A 735 -20.72 7.77 35.57
C GLN A 735 -20.65 8.76 36.74
N LYS A 736 -20.38 8.30 37.97
CA LYS A 736 -20.23 9.18 39.14
C LYS A 736 -19.03 10.13 39.05
N ARG A 737 -17.90 9.69 38.49
CA ARG A 737 -16.74 10.58 38.29
C ARG A 737 -16.97 11.61 37.19
N GLN A 738 -17.76 11.30 36.16
CA GLN A 738 -18.10 12.27 35.11
C GLN A 738 -19.03 13.38 35.63
N THR A 739 -19.97 13.06 36.55
CA THR A 739 -20.81 14.07 37.20
C THR A 739 -20.03 14.94 38.18
N ASP A 740 -19.05 14.38 38.90
CA ASP A 740 -18.23 15.14 39.85
C ASP A 740 -17.21 16.07 39.15
N ILE A 741 -16.86 15.82 37.88
CA ILE A 741 -15.96 16.69 37.09
C ILE A 741 -16.74 17.82 36.39
N GLN A 742 -18.06 17.68 36.19
CA GLN A 742 -18.89 18.72 35.58
C GLN A 742 -19.39 19.80 36.56
N GLU A 743 -19.28 19.59 37.88
CA GLU A 743 -19.72 20.58 38.88
C GLU A 743 -18.60 21.48 39.44
N ASP A 744 -17.32 21.19 39.17
CA ASP A 744 -16.18 22.00 39.62
C ASP A 744 -15.29 22.44 38.44
N ASP A 745 -15.71 23.46 37.68
CA ASP A 745 -14.90 24.63 37.19
C ASP A 745 -15.62 25.37 36.01
N PRO A 746 -16.02 26.65 36.13
CA PRO A 746 -16.56 27.45 35.04
C PRO A 746 -15.51 28.21 34.21
N ASN A 747 -14.22 27.94 34.34
CA ASN A 747 -13.18 28.50 33.47
C ASN A 747 -12.09 27.47 33.12
N TYR A 748 -12.34 26.56 32.17
CA TYR A 748 -11.32 26.03 31.25
C TYR A 748 -11.96 25.43 29.99
#